data_AF-A0AAE1RZ84-F1
#
_entry.id   AF-A0AAE1RZ84-F1
#
_cell.length_a   1.000
_cell.length_b   1.000
_cell.length_c   1.000
_cell.angle_alpha   90.00
_cell.angle_beta   90.00
_cell.angle_gamma   90.00
#
_symmetry.space_group_name_H-M   'P 1'
#
loop_
_entity.id
_entity.type
_entity.pdbx_description
1 polymer ?
#
loop_
_entity_poly.entity_id
_entity_poly.type
_entity_poly.pdbx_seq_one_letter_code
_entity_poly.pdbx_strand_id
1 'polypeptide(L)'
;MDPSDNNNNPQFLPYITSSNSLQFTIHLPNSISNPNPSPNPNSISDQLLSLSIPSKRRRGRPRNTTSSLNQVYDNFPNYNGNQLNSDIVRNLTARTSTVTDASDEIIVINKEATTEALIALTAGFPADSLTDEEIEAGVVSVVGGIEQVNYILIRNHIITKWRENVSTWITKEMFVDVIPKHCSALLDSAYNYVVSRGYINFGVAPAVNGRIPAEPSKPSVIVIGAGLAGLAAARQLMLFGFKVMVLEGRKRAGGRVYTKKMEGGNKVAAADLGGSVLTGTLGNPLGLLARQLSYTLHKVRDKCPLYRVDGKPVDQDLDHKVEVAYNLLLEKASKLRQLMGEVSQDVSLGAALETFRQDYDDSMNEEEMGLFNWHLANLEYANAGLISKLSLAFWDQDDPFDMGGDHCFLPGGNGKLVQALAENVPILYEKIVYTIRYGTDGVQVVAGGQVFEGDMALCTVPLGVLKGGSIKFIPELPQRKLDGIKRLGFGLLNKVAMLFPYVFWGTDLDTFGHLTDSSSSRGEFFLFYSYATVAGGPLLLVLVAGEAAHKFETMPPTDAVTKVLQILKGIYEPQGIEVPEPIQTVCTRWGSDPFSLGSYSNVAVGASGDDYDILAESVGDGRLFFAGEATNRRYPATMHGAFLSGLREAANIAHHAKVRTTSSKVEKKPSKNAHSYACVLDDLFREPDLEFGSFSIIFAKKSSDPESPAILKVTFSGPQTRNHDGIKPDRHLSNKLLFQQLQSHFNNQHELHVYTLLTKQQALDLREVRGGDEMRLNFLSEKLGVKLVGRKGLGPNIDSIIASIKAERGKRKPGSRSLTLKSGVMKSKGATLKRKIVRKGKVVSGGNRTTSSPAAISRNKAVGSSSIAIPLTNVDLEPKPVCTIGSVASPSLNIGVNDNVGSKSVGSSSVYLLPNASIGDKFEGNIGSSTTPIVNAGGQTGSNSNAPSYPRSTYDDSTNTYAPPSSGNSAN
;
A
#
# COMPACT_ATOMS: atom_id res chain seq x y z
N MET A 1 77.62 9.85 -2.76
CA MET A 1 79.03 9.43 -2.81
C MET A 1 79.05 8.00 -3.29
N ASP A 2 79.88 7.73 -4.28
CA ASP A 2 80.14 6.41 -4.87
C ASP A 2 81.21 5.64 -4.05
N PRO A 3 81.61 4.38 -4.38
CA PRO A 3 81.20 3.50 -5.50
C PRO A 3 80.92 2.02 -5.10
N SER A 4 80.80 1.15 -6.13
CA SER A 4 81.44 -0.19 -6.26
C SER A 4 80.69 -1.47 -5.82
N ASP A 5 80.76 -2.62 -6.54
CA ASP A 5 80.99 -2.87 -7.99
C ASP A 5 80.71 -4.36 -8.40
N ASN A 6 80.71 -4.63 -9.72
CA ASN A 6 81.03 -5.91 -10.43
C ASN A 6 80.09 -7.15 -10.42
N ASN A 7 79.58 -7.47 -11.64
CA ASN A 7 79.75 -8.72 -12.43
C ASN A 7 79.61 -10.12 -11.75
N ASN A 8 78.96 -11.14 -12.35
CA ASN A 8 79.11 -11.59 -13.76
C ASN A 8 78.00 -12.58 -14.25
N ASN A 9 78.01 -12.91 -15.56
CA ASN A 9 77.16 -13.91 -16.26
C ASN A 9 77.70 -15.38 -16.07
N PRO A 10 77.07 -16.51 -16.52
CA PRO A 10 76.42 -16.70 -17.83
C PRO A 10 75.17 -17.65 -17.93
N GLN A 11 74.75 -17.83 -19.19
CA GLN A 11 73.69 -18.66 -19.79
C GLN A 11 73.67 -20.17 -19.41
N PHE A 12 72.51 -20.86 -19.59
CA PHE A 12 72.28 -21.83 -20.70
C PHE A 12 70.81 -22.35 -20.79
N LEU A 13 70.36 -22.67 -22.01
CA LEU A 13 69.15 -23.44 -22.40
C LEU A 13 69.53 -24.94 -22.60
N PRO A 14 68.66 -25.96 -22.91
CA PRO A 14 67.39 -25.90 -23.68
C PRO A 14 66.30 -27.03 -23.45
N TYR A 15 65.29 -27.12 -24.36
CA TYR A 15 64.49 -28.30 -24.86
C TYR A 15 63.84 -29.36 -23.90
N ILE A 16 62.77 -30.14 -24.20
CA ILE A 16 61.53 -30.01 -25.02
C ILE A 16 60.53 -31.20 -24.73
N THR A 17 59.31 -31.20 -25.31
CA THR A 17 58.34 -32.32 -25.53
C THR A 17 57.50 -32.99 -24.39
N SER A 18 56.19 -32.67 -24.39
CA SER A 18 54.99 -33.57 -24.48
C SER A 18 54.71 -34.76 -23.53
N SER A 19 53.53 -34.78 -22.87
CA SER A 19 52.29 -35.53 -23.29
C SER A 19 51.30 -35.91 -22.15
N ASN A 20 50.02 -36.11 -22.51
CA ASN A 20 48.95 -36.95 -21.90
C ASN A 20 48.46 -36.78 -20.43
N SER A 21 47.48 -35.88 -20.24
CA SER A 21 46.08 -36.12 -19.77
C SER A 21 45.66 -37.26 -18.77
N LEU A 22 44.76 -36.88 -17.83
CA LEU A 22 43.59 -37.60 -17.21
C LEU A 22 43.67 -38.34 -15.83
N GLN A 23 42.74 -37.95 -14.93
CA GLN A 23 42.07 -38.70 -13.81
C GLN A 23 42.94 -39.18 -12.61
N PHE A 24 42.47 -39.56 -11.40
CA PHE A 24 41.20 -40.22 -10.95
C PHE A 24 40.79 -39.93 -9.47
N THR A 25 39.68 -40.56 -9.03
CA THR A 25 38.99 -40.54 -7.70
C THR A 25 39.62 -41.47 -6.64
N ILE A 26 39.33 -41.26 -5.32
CA ILE A 26 39.72 -42.17 -4.19
C ILE A 26 38.58 -42.37 -3.15
N HIS A 27 38.62 -43.47 -2.36
CA HIS A 27 37.59 -44.03 -1.45
C HIS A 27 38.01 -44.12 0.05
N LEU A 28 37.12 -44.65 0.93
CA LEU A 28 37.30 -44.91 2.39
C LEU A 28 38.01 -46.24 2.75
N PRO A 29 38.39 -46.43 4.04
CA PRO A 29 38.31 -47.74 4.72
C PRO A 29 37.69 -47.75 6.17
N ASN A 30 37.58 -48.94 6.80
CA ASN A 30 36.72 -49.37 7.94
C ASN A 30 37.52 -50.24 8.98
N SER A 31 37.11 -50.68 10.20
CA SER A 31 36.01 -50.47 11.19
C SER A 31 36.39 -51.17 12.56
N ILE A 32 35.46 -51.83 13.31
CA ILE A 32 35.63 -52.70 14.54
C ILE A 32 35.67 -51.94 15.91
N SER A 33 34.98 -52.30 17.02
CA SER A 33 34.12 -53.46 17.42
C SER A 33 32.86 -53.06 18.26
N ASN A 34 32.01 -54.05 18.60
CA ASN A 34 30.71 -53.99 19.34
C ASN A 34 30.88 -54.49 20.82
N PRO A 35 29.89 -54.42 21.77
CA PRO A 35 28.45 -54.67 21.57
C PRO A 35 27.41 -53.81 22.35
N ASN A 36 26.13 -54.07 22.04
CA ASN A 36 24.87 -53.53 22.59
C ASN A 36 24.50 -54.14 23.98
N PRO A 37 23.64 -53.51 24.82
CA PRO A 37 22.18 -53.55 24.60
C PRO A 37 21.38 -52.24 24.85
N SER A 38 20.16 -52.19 24.34
CA SER A 38 19.15 -51.11 24.51
C SER A 38 18.16 -51.42 25.66
N PRO A 39 17.34 -50.46 26.15
CA PRO A 39 16.06 -50.15 25.48
C PRO A 39 15.51 -48.70 25.60
N ASN A 40 14.47 -48.42 24.78
CA ASN A 40 13.40 -47.39 24.91
C ASN A 40 13.71 -45.88 25.01
N PRO A 41 13.08 -45.04 24.15
CA PRO A 41 12.89 -43.61 24.39
C PRO A 41 11.55 -43.31 25.09
N ASN A 42 11.56 -42.51 26.15
CA ASN A 42 10.41 -41.74 26.65
C ASN A 42 10.86 -40.71 27.71
N SER A 43 10.08 -39.64 27.91
CA SER A 43 10.52 -38.34 28.45
C SER A 43 11.50 -37.61 27.52
N ILE A 44 11.54 -36.27 27.44
CA ILE A 44 11.02 -35.24 28.35
C ILE A 44 9.84 -34.45 27.74
N SER A 45 8.93 -33.98 28.59
CA SER A 45 7.74 -33.19 28.23
C SER A 45 8.00 -31.67 28.24
N ASP A 46 7.29 -30.98 27.35
CA ASP A 46 6.63 -29.67 27.53
C ASP A 46 7.28 -28.59 28.42
N GLN A 47 7.72 -27.51 27.76
CA GLN A 47 7.49 -26.14 28.25
C GLN A 47 6.93 -25.27 27.12
N LEU A 48 5.64 -25.45 26.82
CA LEU A 48 4.89 -24.59 25.88
C LEU A 48 4.32 -23.35 26.60
N LEU A 49 4.47 -22.18 25.98
CA LEU A 49 3.98 -20.91 26.49
C LEU A 49 2.45 -20.82 26.39
N SER A 50 1.77 -20.83 27.53
CA SER A 50 0.31 -20.67 27.61
C SER A 50 -0.11 -19.18 27.57
N LEU A 51 -0.47 -18.68 26.38
CA LEU A 51 -1.09 -17.36 26.21
C LEU A 51 -2.62 -17.48 26.06
N SER A 52 -3.37 -16.77 26.90
CA SER A 52 -4.83 -16.91 27.00
C SER A 52 -5.58 -16.08 25.95
N ILE A 53 -6.44 -16.73 25.16
CA ILE A 53 -7.25 -16.12 24.09
C ILE A 53 -8.32 -15.16 24.66
N PRO A 54 -8.40 -13.88 24.23
CA PRO A 54 -9.45 -12.96 24.68
C PRO A 54 -10.78 -13.13 23.91
N SER A 55 -11.84 -13.56 24.60
CA SER A 55 -13.19 -13.68 24.00
C SER A 55 -13.93 -12.32 23.94
N LYS A 56 -13.90 -11.63 22.79
CA LYS A 56 -14.66 -10.37 22.61
C LYS A 56 -16.18 -10.61 22.50
N ARG A 57 -16.93 -10.17 23.52
CA ARG A 57 -18.42 -10.14 23.52
C ARG A 57 -18.94 -9.14 22.47
N ARG A 58 -19.82 -9.57 21.55
CA ARG A 58 -20.65 -8.66 20.72
C ARG A 58 -21.88 -8.18 21.50
N ARG A 59 -22.25 -6.89 21.37
CA ARG A 59 -23.48 -6.32 21.96
C ARG A 59 -24.72 -6.58 21.07
N GLY A 60 -25.60 -7.48 21.55
CA GLY A 60 -27.07 -7.43 21.48
C GLY A 60 -27.82 -7.06 20.18
N ARG A 61 -28.48 -8.07 19.58
CA ARG A 61 -29.89 -8.00 19.11
C ARG A 61 -30.58 -9.36 19.38
N PRO A 62 -31.93 -9.51 19.28
CA PRO A 62 -32.66 -10.36 20.22
C PRO A 62 -32.69 -11.85 19.87
N ARG A 63 -32.77 -12.69 20.91
CA ARG A 63 -33.20 -14.10 20.82
C ARG A 63 -34.72 -14.18 20.94
N ASN A 64 -35.32 -15.07 20.16
CA ASN A 64 -36.54 -15.78 20.57
C ASN A 64 -36.20 -17.25 20.89
N THR A 65 -36.89 -17.76 21.92
CA THR A 65 -37.32 -19.16 22.19
C THR A 65 -37.12 -20.20 21.06
N THR A 66 -36.77 -21.47 21.29
CA THR A 66 -36.61 -22.36 22.49
C THR A 66 -35.93 -23.68 22.04
N SER A 67 -35.49 -24.68 22.83
CA SER A 67 -35.35 -24.96 24.29
C SER A 67 -34.41 -26.20 24.48
N SER A 68 -34.30 -26.74 25.71
CA SER A 68 -34.20 -28.18 26.08
C SER A 68 -33.37 -29.16 25.22
N LEU A 69 -32.41 -29.95 25.72
CA LEU A 69 -32.12 -30.39 27.10
C LEU A 69 -30.60 -30.62 27.32
N ASN A 70 -30.16 -30.50 28.58
CA ASN A 70 -28.97 -31.19 29.08
C ASN A 70 -29.37 -32.57 29.62
N GLN A 71 -28.49 -33.58 29.55
CA GLN A 71 -27.84 -34.16 30.75
C GLN A 71 -26.99 -35.41 30.47
N VAL A 72 -25.92 -35.55 31.28
CA VAL A 72 -25.29 -36.80 31.76
C VAL A 72 -24.75 -37.78 30.70
N TYR A 73 -23.42 -37.95 30.69
CA TYR A 73 -22.81 -39.17 31.24
C TYR A 73 -21.40 -38.87 31.76
N ASP A 74 -21.03 -39.57 32.83
CA ASP A 74 -19.72 -39.52 33.50
C ASP A 74 -19.34 -40.96 33.92
N ASN A 75 -18.08 -41.18 34.33
CA ASN A 75 -17.52 -42.41 34.93
C ASN A 75 -17.20 -43.65 34.04
N PHE A 76 -15.91 -43.75 33.66
CA PHE A 76 -15.01 -44.93 33.79
C PHE A 76 -15.25 -46.25 32.99
N PRO A 77 -14.23 -47.15 32.86
CA PRO A 77 -12.77 -47.01 33.10
C PRO A 77 -11.87 -47.39 31.89
N ASN A 78 -10.55 -47.18 32.04
CA ASN A 78 -9.51 -47.71 31.14
C ASN A 78 -9.41 -49.25 31.17
N TYR A 79 -9.09 -49.87 30.03
CA TYR A 79 -8.21 -51.05 30.01
C TYR A 79 -7.46 -51.18 28.66
N ASN A 80 -6.15 -51.46 28.70
CA ASN A 80 -5.34 -51.79 27.52
C ASN A 80 -5.41 -53.30 27.23
N GLY A 81 -5.44 -53.69 25.95
CA GLY A 81 -5.36 -55.08 25.51
C GLY A 81 -5.01 -55.17 24.02
N ASN A 82 -3.97 -55.93 23.67
CA ASN A 82 -3.33 -55.86 22.35
C ASN A 82 -3.75 -56.99 21.40
N GLN A 83 -3.93 -56.62 20.12
CA GLN A 83 -3.59 -57.37 18.90
C GLN A 83 -4.33 -58.66 18.47
N LEU A 84 -4.49 -58.72 17.14
CA LEU A 84 -4.48 -59.90 16.25
C LEU A 84 -5.55 -61.00 16.41
N ASN A 85 -6.48 -61.03 15.44
CA ASN A 85 -6.22 -61.89 14.28
C ASN A 85 -6.99 -61.45 13.02
N SER A 86 -6.55 -61.95 11.86
CA SER A 86 -7.01 -61.56 10.51
C SER A 86 -8.05 -62.51 9.91
N ASP A 87 -8.95 -61.96 9.09
CA ASP A 87 -9.57 -62.58 7.91
C ASP A 87 -10.19 -63.99 8.03
N ILE A 88 -11.46 -64.06 8.45
CA ILE A 88 -12.41 -65.04 7.89
C ILE A 88 -13.67 -64.35 7.34
N VAL A 89 -13.63 -64.16 6.02
CA VAL A 89 -14.73 -64.40 5.04
C VAL A 89 -16.10 -63.75 5.29
N ARG A 90 -16.37 -62.73 4.47
CA ARG A 90 -17.60 -62.52 3.66
C ARG A 90 -18.91 -63.17 4.16
N ASN A 91 -19.87 -62.35 4.60
CA ASN A 91 -21.14 -62.11 3.88
C ASN A 91 -22.15 -61.33 4.74
N LEU A 92 -22.23 -60.00 4.57
CA LEU A 92 -23.41 -59.20 4.98
C LEU A 92 -23.49 -57.81 4.30
N THR A 93 -22.96 -57.68 3.08
CA THR A 93 -22.99 -56.42 2.31
C THR A 93 -24.23 -56.35 1.40
N ALA A 94 -25.35 -55.84 1.94
CA ALA A 94 -26.54 -55.54 1.15
C ALA A 94 -27.36 -54.36 1.72
N ARG A 95 -27.10 -53.14 1.20
CA ARG A 95 -27.80 -51.86 1.50
C ARG A 95 -27.48 -51.32 2.92
N THR A 96 -27.38 -50.00 3.14
CA THR A 96 -27.64 -48.84 2.26
C THR A 96 -26.39 -48.00 2.00
N SER A 97 -26.15 -47.65 0.74
CA SER A 97 -25.11 -46.69 0.34
C SER A 97 -25.65 -45.26 0.35
N THR A 98 -25.36 -44.49 1.41
CA THR A 98 -25.34 -43.02 1.34
C THR A 98 -23.91 -42.61 1.06
N VAL A 99 -23.61 -42.33 -0.21
CA VAL A 99 -22.35 -41.67 -0.59
C VAL A 99 -22.47 -40.23 -0.11
N THR A 100 -21.70 -39.85 0.92
CA THR A 100 -21.35 -38.46 1.15
C THR A 100 -20.59 -37.97 -0.08
N ASP A 101 -20.96 -36.81 -0.64
CA ASP A 101 -20.20 -36.28 -1.76
C ASP A 101 -18.82 -35.86 -1.24
N ALA A 102 -17.76 -36.23 -1.97
CA ALA A 102 -16.38 -35.96 -1.55
C ALA A 102 -16.01 -34.46 -1.66
N SER A 103 -16.97 -33.62 -2.06
CA SER A 103 -16.93 -32.16 -2.01
C SER A 103 -17.21 -31.60 -0.60
N ASP A 104 -17.91 -32.36 0.26
CA ASP A 104 -18.36 -31.96 1.60
C ASP A 104 -17.39 -32.38 2.74
N GLU A 105 -16.15 -32.76 2.43
CA GLU A 105 -15.13 -33.10 3.43
C GLU A 105 -14.09 -31.98 3.61
N ILE A 106 -13.74 -31.67 4.87
CA ILE A 106 -12.62 -30.76 5.19
C ILE A 106 -11.31 -31.52 4.99
N ILE A 107 -10.46 -31.03 4.10
CA ILE A 107 -9.19 -31.68 3.76
C ILE A 107 -8.14 -31.51 4.88
N VAL A 108 -7.23 -32.48 5.00
CA VAL A 108 -6.04 -32.40 5.86
C VAL A 108 -4.80 -32.46 4.98
N ILE A 109 -4.09 -31.34 4.85
CA ILE A 109 -2.91 -31.21 3.99
C ILE A 109 -1.64 -31.61 4.75
N ASN A 110 -1.50 -31.14 6.00
CA ASN A 110 -0.42 -31.54 6.91
C ASN A 110 -0.90 -31.51 8.38
N LYS A 111 0.03 -31.73 9.32
CA LYS A 111 -0.25 -31.76 10.77
C LYS A 111 -0.09 -30.40 11.47
N GLU A 112 0.23 -29.35 10.74
CA GLU A 112 0.68 -28.04 11.28
C GLU A 112 -0.12 -26.86 10.72
N ALA A 113 -1.39 -27.08 10.39
CA ALA A 113 -2.28 -26.04 9.81
C ALA A 113 -2.32 -24.73 10.62
N THR A 114 -2.13 -24.79 11.95
CA THR A 114 -1.98 -23.61 12.82
C THR A 114 -0.73 -22.78 12.47
N THR A 115 0.41 -23.44 12.25
CA THR A 115 1.67 -22.80 11.81
C THR A 115 1.47 -22.14 10.45
N GLU A 116 0.81 -22.83 9.51
CA GLU A 116 0.54 -22.28 8.18
C GLU A 116 -0.41 -21.09 8.21
N ALA A 117 -1.42 -21.11 9.08
CA ALA A 117 -2.34 -19.99 9.28
C ALA A 117 -1.63 -18.77 9.87
N LEU A 118 -0.68 -18.96 10.80
CA LEU A 118 0.17 -17.87 11.32
C LEU A 118 1.11 -17.31 10.23
N ILE A 119 1.70 -18.17 9.39
CA ILE A 119 2.53 -17.72 8.26
C ILE A 119 1.69 -16.95 7.23
N ALA A 120 0.47 -17.41 6.93
CA ALA A 120 -0.47 -16.70 6.07
C ALA A 120 -0.92 -15.34 6.65
N LEU A 121 -1.05 -15.23 7.98
CA LEU A 121 -1.31 -13.97 8.67
C LEU A 121 -0.17 -12.95 8.43
N THR A 122 1.10 -13.38 8.48
CA THR A 122 2.24 -12.52 8.08
C THR A 122 2.29 -12.19 6.58
N ALA A 123 1.45 -12.82 5.75
CA ALA A 123 1.26 -12.46 4.34
C ALA A 123 0.01 -11.60 4.10
N GLY A 124 -0.69 -11.18 5.16
CA GLY A 124 -1.88 -10.32 5.10
C GLY A 124 -3.22 -11.06 4.98
N PHE A 125 -3.25 -12.39 5.18
CA PHE A 125 -4.45 -13.20 5.09
C PHE A 125 -4.94 -13.65 6.47
N PRO A 126 -6.22 -13.43 6.83
CA PRO A 126 -6.74 -13.90 8.11
C PRO A 126 -6.79 -15.44 8.15
N ALA A 127 -6.59 -16.00 9.34
CA ALA A 127 -6.35 -17.43 9.57
C ALA A 127 -7.52 -18.34 9.15
N ASP A 128 -8.75 -17.87 9.34
CA ASP A 128 -10.01 -18.64 9.27
C ASP A 128 -11.00 -18.10 8.23
N SER A 129 -10.63 -17.03 7.51
CA SER A 129 -11.53 -16.24 6.68
C SER A 129 -10.88 -15.80 5.35
N LEU A 130 -11.73 -15.26 4.46
CA LEU A 130 -11.31 -14.62 3.22
C LEU A 130 -11.18 -13.11 3.44
N THR A 131 -10.19 -12.51 2.78
CA THR A 131 -10.10 -11.06 2.59
C THR A 131 -11.16 -10.56 1.60
N ASP A 132 -11.49 -9.27 1.67
CA ASP A 132 -12.42 -8.65 0.70
C ASP A 132 -11.90 -8.78 -0.75
N GLU A 133 -10.58 -8.74 -0.96
CA GLU A 133 -9.94 -8.94 -2.28
C GLU A 133 -10.10 -10.37 -2.83
N GLU A 134 -10.20 -11.38 -1.95
CA GLU A 134 -10.49 -12.77 -2.31
C GLU A 134 -11.98 -12.95 -2.64
N ILE A 135 -12.86 -12.33 -1.86
CA ILE A 135 -14.31 -12.33 -2.08
C ILE A 135 -14.65 -11.64 -3.41
N GLU A 136 -14.09 -10.45 -3.68
CA GLU A 136 -14.28 -9.73 -4.95
C GLU A 136 -13.71 -10.52 -6.15
N ALA A 137 -12.57 -11.19 -5.98
CA ALA A 137 -12.00 -12.04 -7.02
C ALA A 137 -12.80 -13.33 -7.29
N GLY A 138 -13.78 -13.67 -6.45
CA GLY A 138 -14.62 -14.86 -6.61
C GLY A 138 -13.82 -16.16 -6.48
N VAL A 139 -12.90 -16.24 -5.52
CA VAL A 139 -11.98 -17.39 -5.37
C VAL A 139 -12.68 -18.71 -4.96
N VAL A 140 -13.91 -18.60 -4.47
CA VAL A 140 -14.83 -19.71 -4.15
C VAL A 140 -16.22 -19.39 -4.72
N SER A 141 -17.01 -20.42 -5.01
CA SER A 141 -18.36 -20.28 -5.58
C SER A 141 -19.37 -19.70 -4.59
N VAL A 142 -19.22 -20.03 -3.29
CA VAL A 142 -20.04 -19.52 -2.19
C VAL A 142 -19.14 -19.12 -1.01
N VAL A 143 -19.43 -17.97 -0.39
CA VAL A 143 -18.74 -17.52 0.83
C VAL A 143 -19.35 -18.22 2.05
N GLY A 144 -18.49 -18.81 2.89
CA GLY A 144 -18.85 -19.71 3.98
C GLY A 144 -19.02 -21.17 3.53
N GLY A 145 -18.93 -22.10 4.49
CA GLY A 145 -18.99 -23.54 4.22
C GLY A 145 -17.62 -24.15 3.87
N ILE A 146 -17.64 -25.41 3.44
CA ILE A 146 -16.46 -26.27 3.35
C ILE A 146 -15.54 -25.88 2.17
N GLU A 147 -16.11 -25.38 1.07
CA GLU A 147 -15.33 -24.83 -0.07
C GLU A 147 -14.36 -23.73 0.40
N GLN A 148 -14.83 -22.79 1.24
CA GLN A 148 -14.00 -21.73 1.81
C GLN A 148 -12.91 -22.29 2.74
N VAL A 149 -13.23 -23.26 3.60
CA VAL A 149 -12.25 -23.86 4.52
C VAL A 149 -11.14 -24.57 3.73
N ASN A 150 -11.51 -25.37 2.73
CA ASN A 150 -10.55 -26.08 1.89
C ASN A 150 -9.69 -25.12 1.06
N TYR A 151 -10.28 -24.06 0.49
CA TYR A 151 -9.52 -22.99 -0.18
C TYR A 151 -8.51 -22.32 0.76
N ILE A 152 -8.92 -21.96 1.99
CA ILE A 152 -8.06 -21.31 2.98
C ILE A 152 -6.87 -22.21 3.35
N LEU A 153 -7.11 -23.50 3.57
CA LEU A 153 -6.04 -24.47 3.85
C LEU A 153 -5.05 -24.57 2.69
N ILE A 154 -5.53 -24.68 1.44
CA ILE A 154 -4.67 -24.75 0.24
C ILE A 154 -3.86 -23.45 0.08
N ARG A 155 -4.50 -22.29 0.24
CA ARG A 155 -3.85 -20.96 0.19
C ARG A 155 -2.73 -20.85 1.23
N ASN A 156 -3.03 -21.19 2.49
CA ASN A 156 -2.08 -21.10 3.59
C ASN A 156 -0.87 -22.04 3.36
N HIS A 157 -1.12 -23.25 2.83
CA HIS A 157 -0.06 -24.20 2.47
C HIS A 157 0.84 -23.68 1.34
N ILE A 158 0.26 -23.14 0.26
CA ILE A 158 1.03 -22.57 -0.87
C ILE A 158 1.92 -21.40 -0.41
N ILE A 159 1.38 -20.49 0.42
CA ILE A 159 2.14 -19.37 0.98
C ILE A 159 3.25 -19.87 1.88
N THR A 160 2.97 -20.85 2.75
CA THR A 160 3.97 -21.49 3.63
C THR A 160 5.12 -22.10 2.82
N LYS A 161 4.83 -22.87 1.77
CA LYS A 161 5.87 -23.48 0.93
C LYS A 161 6.75 -22.48 0.17
N TRP A 162 6.24 -21.29 -0.14
CA TRP A 162 7.12 -20.22 -0.64
C TRP A 162 7.89 -19.50 0.49
N ARG A 163 7.27 -19.26 1.66
CA ARG A 163 7.93 -18.62 2.82
C ARG A 163 9.05 -19.46 3.43
N GLU A 164 8.96 -20.80 3.34
CA GLU A 164 10.04 -21.75 3.65
C GLU A 164 11.32 -21.41 2.87
N ASN A 165 11.24 -21.31 1.54
CA ASN A 165 12.38 -20.96 0.69
C ASN A 165 12.03 -19.91 -0.39
N VAL A 166 12.02 -18.65 0.03
CA VAL A 166 11.70 -17.48 -0.82
C VAL A 166 12.63 -17.28 -2.02
N SER A 167 13.76 -17.98 -2.07
CA SER A 167 14.71 -17.95 -3.19
C SER A 167 14.35 -18.92 -4.31
N THR A 168 13.33 -19.76 -4.12
CA THR A 168 12.81 -20.69 -5.13
C THR A 168 11.56 -20.17 -5.83
N TRP A 169 11.29 -20.71 -7.02
CA TRP A 169 10.01 -20.52 -7.71
C TRP A 169 9.11 -21.72 -7.45
N ILE A 170 8.01 -21.51 -6.74
CA ILE A 170 6.99 -22.52 -6.46
C ILE A 170 6.05 -22.63 -7.67
N THR A 171 5.81 -23.84 -8.18
CA THR A 171 4.82 -24.10 -9.25
C THR A 171 3.57 -24.81 -8.71
N LYS A 172 2.48 -24.80 -9.47
CA LYS A 172 1.21 -25.44 -9.07
C LYS A 172 1.35 -26.96 -8.98
N GLU A 173 2.16 -27.52 -9.86
CA GLU A 173 2.39 -28.96 -10.03
C GLU A 173 2.97 -29.59 -8.75
N MET A 174 3.72 -28.82 -7.96
CA MET A 174 4.26 -29.23 -6.65
C MET A 174 3.18 -29.63 -5.63
N PHE A 175 1.92 -29.24 -5.85
CA PHE A 175 0.80 -29.50 -4.95
C PHE A 175 -0.20 -30.53 -5.50
N VAL A 176 -0.08 -30.97 -6.75
CA VAL A 176 -1.10 -31.80 -7.44
C VAL A 176 -1.25 -33.20 -6.82
N ASP A 177 -0.16 -33.76 -6.27
CA ASP A 177 -0.18 -35.04 -5.56
C ASP A 177 -0.42 -34.89 -4.04
N VAL A 178 -0.44 -33.65 -3.53
CA VAL A 178 -0.64 -33.34 -2.10
C VAL A 178 -2.10 -32.95 -1.83
N ILE A 179 -2.73 -32.19 -2.74
CA ILE A 179 -4.12 -31.75 -2.61
C ILE A 179 -5.07 -32.81 -3.20
N PRO A 180 -6.14 -33.21 -2.49
CA PRO A 180 -7.12 -34.18 -3.02
C PRO A 180 -7.70 -33.77 -4.38
N LYS A 181 -7.86 -34.74 -5.29
CA LYS A 181 -8.23 -34.47 -6.69
C LYS A 181 -9.57 -33.75 -6.87
N HIS A 182 -10.52 -33.91 -5.93
CA HIS A 182 -11.78 -33.15 -5.93
C HIS A 182 -11.56 -31.64 -5.67
N CYS A 183 -10.52 -31.27 -4.90
CA CYS A 183 -10.14 -29.89 -4.60
C CYS A 183 -9.25 -29.26 -5.69
N SER A 184 -9.04 -29.93 -6.84
CA SER A 184 -8.17 -29.43 -7.92
C SER A 184 -8.57 -28.04 -8.44
N ALA A 185 -9.88 -27.73 -8.50
CA ALA A 185 -10.36 -26.40 -8.86
C ALA A 185 -10.01 -25.32 -7.80
N LEU A 186 -9.97 -25.68 -6.52
CA LEU A 186 -9.56 -24.78 -5.44
C LEU A 186 -8.04 -24.57 -5.42
N LEU A 187 -7.25 -25.59 -5.77
CA LEU A 187 -5.81 -25.44 -6.02
C LEU A 187 -5.55 -24.51 -7.22
N ASP A 188 -6.29 -24.66 -8.32
CA ASP A 188 -6.24 -23.71 -9.44
C ASP A 188 -6.61 -22.29 -8.98
N SER A 189 -7.69 -22.12 -8.23
CA SER A 189 -8.13 -20.81 -7.72
C SER A 189 -7.06 -20.16 -6.82
N ALA A 190 -6.65 -20.83 -5.75
CA ALA A 190 -5.69 -20.34 -4.77
C ALA A 190 -4.33 -20.00 -5.39
N TYR A 191 -3.77 -20.93 -6.19
CA TYR A 191 -2.47 -20.70 -6.84
C TYR A 191 -2.52 -19.52 -7.83
N ASN A 192 -3.56 -19.45 -8.67
CA ASN A 192 -3.71 -18.32 -9.60
C ASN A 192 -3.90 -17.00 -8.86
N TYR A 193 -4.64 -16.98 -7.74
CA TYR A 193 -4.82 -15.78 -6.91
C TYR A 193 -3.48 -15.28 -6.34
N VAL A 194 -2.76 -16.11 -5.59
CA VAL A 194 -1.52 -15.67 -4.89
C VAL A 194 -0.40 -15.30 -5.86
N VAL A 195 -0.31 -15.96 -7.03
CA VAL A 195 0.67 -15.59 -8.07
C VAL A 195 0.26 -14.32 -8.81
N SER A 196 -1.01 -14.15 -9.20
CA SER A 196 -1.42 -13.00 -10.01
C SER A 196 -1.50 -11.67 -9.24
N ARG A 197 -1.73 -11.71 -7.92
CA ARG A 197 -1.57 -10.54 -7.03
C ARG A 197 -0.15 -10.38 -6.45
N GLY A 198 0.75 -11.35 -6.66
CA GLY A 198 2.16 -11.25 -6.26
C GLY A 198 2.43 -11.48 -4.77
N TYR A 199 1.62 -12.30 -4.09
CA TYR A 199 1.86 -12.71 -2.69
C TYR A 199 2.97 -13.77 -2.55
N ILE A 200 3.29 -14.49 -3.63
CA ILE A 200 4.43 -15.42 -3.74
C ILE A 200 5.22 -15.14 -5.02
N ASN A 201 6.37 -15.81 -5.18
CA ASN A 201 7.18 -15.81 -6.42
C ASN A 201 7.62 -14.41 -6.90
N PHE A 202 7.68 -13.40 -6.02
CA PHE A 202 8.11 -12.04 -6.34
C PHE A 202 9.58 -11.78 -5.95
N GLY A 203 10.13 -10.65 -6.41
CA GLY A 203 11.38 -10.09 -5.89
C GLY A 203 12.56 -10.14 -6.85
N VAL A 204 13.70 -10.64 -6.35
CA VAL A 204 15.03 -10.52 -6.99
C VAL A 204 15.83 -11.82 -7.03
N ALA A 205 15.30 -12.93 -6.47
CA ALA A 205 15.99 -14.21 -6.48
C ALA A 205 16.25 -14.73 -7.92
N PRO A 206 17.35 -15.47 -8.19
CA PRO A 206 17.65 -15.98 -9.52
C PRO A 206 16.54 -16.83 -10.15
N ALA A 207 15.82 -17.63 -9.35
CA ALA A 207 14.68 -18.43 -9.79
C ALA A 207 13.44 -17.61 -10.19
N VAL A 208 13.32 -16.37 -9.70
CA VAL A 208 12.29 -15.39 -10.10
C VAL A 208 12.75 -14.63 -11.34
N ASN A 209 13.99 -14.14 -11.35
CA ASN A 209 14.55 -13.40 -12.48
C ASN A 209 14.57 -14.24 -13.77
N GLY A 210 14.92 -15.53 -13.67
CA GLY A 210 14.90 -16.49 -14.79
C GLY A 210 13.50 -16.85 -15.32
N ARG A 211 12.42 -16.28 -14.77
CA ARG A 211 11.04 -16.41 -15.27
C ARG A 211 10.55 -15.18 -16.03
N ILE A 212 11.30 -14.07 -16.01
CA ILE A 212 11.00 -12.89 -16.82
C ILE A 212 11.19 -13.26 -18.30
N PRO A 213 10.18 -13.11 -19.17
CA PRO A 213 10.32 -13.39 -20.60
C PRO A 213 11.34 -12.47 -21.25
N ALA A 214 12.23 -13.03 -22.08
CA ALA A 214 13.25 -12.27 -22.81
C ALA A 214 12.64 -11.25 -23.80
N GLU A 215 11.49 -11.56 -24.38
CA GLU A 215 10.73 -10.66 -25.24
C GLU A 215 9.32 -10.42 -24.65
N PRO A 216 8.85 -9.17 -24.55
CA PRO A 216 7.53 -8.86 -24.00
C PRO A 216 6.42 -9.26 -24.97
N SER A 217 5.36 -9.89 -24.42
CA SER A 217 4.22 -10.42 -25.19
C SER A 217 2.88 -9.75 -24.86
N LYS A 218 2.88 -8.82 -23.90
CA LYS A 218 1.72 -8.03 -23.46
C LYS A 218 1.91 -6.54 -23.78
N PRO A 219 0.84 -5.71 -23.65
CA PRO A 219 0.87 -4.26 -23.85
C PRO A 219 2.02 -3.51 -23.16
N SER A 220 2.19 -2.25 -23.55
CA SER A 220 3.22 -1.36 -23.05
C SER A 220 2.79 -0.58 -21.81
N VAL A 221 3.70 -0.42 -20.84
CA VAL A 221 3.45 0.30 -19.58
C VAL A 221 4.58 1.28 -19.28
N ILE A 222 4.23 2.55 -19.10
CA ILE A 222 5.17 3.59 -18.64
C ILE A 222 5.02 3.75 -17.13
N VAL A 223 6.05 3.41 -16.37
CA VAL A 223 6.12 3.65 -14.92
C VAL A 223 6.82 4.98 -14.68
N ILE A 224 6.28 5.81 -13.80
CA ILE A 224 6.79 7.15 -13.52
C ILE A 224 7.30 7.17 -12.07
N GLY A 225 8.62 7.32 -11.92
CA GLY A 225 9.38 7.14 -10.69
C GLY A 225 10.00 5.74 -10.56
N ALA A 226 11.28 5.68 -10.24
CA ALA A 226 12.04 4.47 -9.92
C ALA A 226 12.25 4.31 -8.39
N GLY A 227 11.28 4.76 -7.58
CA GLY A 227 11.18 4.40 -6.16
C GLY A 227 10.72 2.95 -5.95
N LEU A 228 10.67 2.47 -4.71
CA LEU A 228 10.30 1.06 -4.42
C LEU A 228 8.98 0.62 -5.06
N ALA A 229 7.95 1.48 -5.07
CA ALA A 229 6.67 1.19 -5.72
C ALA A 229 6.83 0.98 -7.24
N GLY A 230 7.51 1.90 -7.93
CA GLY A 230 7.76 1.81 -9.37
C GLY A 230 8.65 0.63 -9.75
N LEU A 231 9.69 0.34 -8.97
CA LEU A 231 10.56 -0.82 -9.19
C LEU A 231 9.83 -2.15 -8.96
N ALA A 232 9.06 -2.28 -7.87
CA ALA A 232 8.26 -3.47 -7.58
C ALA A 232 7.24 -3.73 -8.70
N ALA A 233 6.51 -2.69 -9.12
CA ALA A 233 5.58 -2.77 -10.23
C ALA A 233 6.29 -3.15 -11.54
N ALA A 234 7.41 -2.50 -11.87
CA ALA A 234 8.16 -2.77 -13.10
C ALA A 234 8.62 -4.24 -13.18
N ARG A 235 9.18 -4.79 -12.09
CA ARG A 235 9.60 -6.21 -12.04
C ARG A 235 8.42 -7.17 -12.21
N GLN A 236 7.31 -6.96 -11.48
CA GLN A 236 6.13 -7.83 -11.61
C GLN A 236 5.48 -7.72 -12.99
N LEU A 237 5.44 -6.52 -13.59
CA LEU A 237 4.93 -6.33 -14.95
C LEU A 237 5.82 -7.02 -16.00
N MET A 238 7.14 -6.92 -15.86
CA MET A 238 8.10 -7.65 -16.71
C MET A 238 7.95 -9.17 -16.54
N LEU A 239 7.84 -9.67 -15.30
CA LEU A 239 7.55 -11.08 -14.99
C LEU A 239 6.21 -11.54 -15.59
N PHE A 240 5.20 -10.68 -15.60
CA PHE A 240 3.93 -10.91 -16.28
C PHE A 240 4.03 -10.74 -17.81
N GLY A 241 5.17 -10.35 -18.39
CA GLY A 241 5.42 -10.26 -19.83
C GLY A 241 5.02 -8.94 -20.50
N PHE A 242 4.78 -7.86 -19.75
CA PHE A 242 4.52 -6.52 -20.28
C PHE A 242 5.79 -5.82 -20.78
N LYS A 243 5.65 -4.97 -21.81
CA LYS A 243 6.73 -4.09 -22.25
C LYS A 243 6.81 -2.87 -21.33
N VAL A 244 7.69 -2.92 -20.33
CA VAL A 244 7.86 -1.84 -19.34
C VAL A 244 8.91 -0.81 -19.79
N MET A 245 8.70 0.45 -19.41
CA MET A 245 9.73 1.49 -19.36
C MET A 245 9.52 2.31 -18.09
N VAL A 246 10.59 2.65 -17.37
CA VAL A 246 10.53 3.51 -16.17
C VAL A 246 11.15 4.87 -16.49
N LEU A 247 10.47 5.96 -16.15
CA LEU A 247 10.98 7.33 -16.25
C LEU A 247 11.27 7.87 -14.85
N GLU A 248 12.52 8.22 -14.56
CA GLU A 248 12.96 8.74 -13.26
C GLU A 248 13.53 10.16 -13.42
N GLY A 249 13.07 11.11 -12.59
CA GLY A 249 13.50 12.50 -12.66
C GLY A 249 14.93 12.72 -12.14
N ARG A 250 15.40 11.87 -11.22
CA ARG A 250 16.74 11.89 -10.64
C ARG A 250 17.75 11.13 -11.51
N LYS A 251 19.04 11.33 -11.23
CA LYS A 251 20.16 10.52 -11.74
C LYS A 251 20.38 9.18 -11.00
N ARG A 252 19.38 8.69 -10.27
CA ARG A 252 19.44 7.44 -9.47
C ARG A 252 18.05 6.86 -9.20
N ALA A 253 17.97 5.55 -8.99
CA ALA A 253 16.78 4.88 -8.48
C ALA A 253 16.58 5.10 -6.96
N GLY A 254 15.52 4.51 -6.42
CA GLY A 254 15.18 4.46 -4.98
C GLY A 254 14.32 5.61 -4.49
N GLY A 255 14.40 6.79 -5.12
CA GLY A 255 13.64 7.97 -4.72
C GLY A 255 13.93 8.36 -3.26
N ARG A 256 12.93 8.19 -2.38
CA ARG A 256 13.02 8.41 -0.94
C ARG A 256 13.73 7.31 -0.14
N VAL A 257 14.03 6.16 -0.77
CA VAL A 257 15.06 5.23 -0.25
C VAL A 257 16.39 5.65 -0.87
N TYR A 258 17.31 6.14 -0.04
CA TYR A 258 18.58 6.69 -0.50
C TYR A 258 19.69 6.45 0.52
N THR A 259 20.53 5.46 0.21
CA THR A 259 21.86 5.32 0.81
C THR A 259 22.85 6.17 0.03
N LYS A 260 23.65 6.98 0.72
CA LYS A 260 24.84 7.62 0.16
C LYS A 260 26.08 6.90 0.70
N LYS A 261 27.00 6.52 -0.19
CA LYS A 261 28.37 6.18 0.20
C LYS A 261 29.04 7.45 0.71
N MET A 262 29.48 7.44 1.96
CA MET A 262 30.32 8.48 2.55
C MET A 262 31.74 7.94 2.68
N GLU A 263 32.73 8.77 2.38
CA GLU A 263 34.13 8.35 2.33
C GLU A 263 35.13 9.49 2.54
N GLY A 264 36.30 9.15 3.10
CA GLY A 264 37.42 10.05 3.38
C GLY A 264 38.27 9.50 4.53
N GLY A 265 39.51 9.97 4.69
CA GLY A 265 40.38 9.60 5.83
C GLY A 265 40.55 8.08 6.06
N ASN A 266 40.57 7.29 4.97
CA ASN A 266 40.58 5.82 4.98
C ASN A 266 39.38 5.17 5.70
N LYS A 267 38.24 5.88 5.78
CA LYS A 267 36.94 5.38 6.25
C LYS A 267 35.93 5.42 5.11
N VAL A 268 35.01 4.45 5.12
CA VAL A 268 33.85 4.36 4.21
C VAL A 268 32.64 3.96 5.03
N ALA A 269 31.48 4.57 4.75
CA ALA A 269 30.22 4.22 5.41
C ALA A 269 29.02 4.33 4.48
N ALA A 270 28.01 3.48 4.68
CA ALA A 270 26.72 3.54 4.00
C ALA A 270 25.69 4.33 4.85
N ALA A 271 25.36 5.55 4.42
CA ALA A 271 24.45 6.45 5.14
C ALA A 271 23.05 6.48 4.53
N ASP A 272 22.03 5.96 5.23
CA ASP A 272 20.63 6.03 4.79
C ASP A 272 20.01 7.40 5.11
N LEU A 273 20.13 8.32 4.15
CA LEU A 273 19.60 9.68 4.21
C LEU A 273 18.06 9.73 4.09
N GLY A 274 17.45 8.65 3.61
CA GLY A 274 16.00 8.49 3.49
C GLY A 274 15.46 7.38 4.40
N GLY A 275 14.62 6.50 3.86
CA GLY A 275 14.11 5.32 4.58
C GLY A 275 15.23 4.42 5.10
N SER A 276 15.31 4.26 6.42
CA SER A 276 16.40 3.57 7.14
C SER A 276 16.00 2.26 7.81
N VAL A 277 14.83 2.20 8.45
CA VAL A 277 14.39 1.05 9.26
C VAL A 277 13.44 0.15 8.48
N LEU A 278 13.67 -1.16 8.50
CA LEU A 278 12.68 -2.17 8.14
C LEU A 278 11.85 -2.48 9.40
N THR A 279 10.63 -1.95 9.47
CA THR A 279 9.68 -2.24 10.56
C THR A 279 9.05 -3.62 10.37
N GLY A 280 8.86 -4.38 11.47
CA GLY A 280 8.17 -5.68 11.52
C GLY A 280 8.71 -6.75 10.56
N THR A 281 9.81 -7.42 10.91
CA THR A 281 10.49 -8.40 10.04
C THR A 281 9.70 -9.66 9.66
N LEU A 282 8.60 -10.01 10.33
CA LEU A 282 7.80 -11.20 9.99
C LEU A 282 6.94 -10.97 8.74
N GLY A 283 6.17 -9.88 8.72
CA GLY A 283 5.29 -9.55 7.60
C GLY A 283 5.97 -8.81 6.46
N ASN A 284 6.99 -7.99 6.76
CA ASN A 284 7.55 -7.04 5.82
C ASN A 284 8.25 -7.71 4.61
N PRO A 285 7.78 -7.50 3.36
CA PRO A 285 8.35 -8.13 2.16
C PRO A 285 9.81 -7.74 1.89
N LEU A 286 10.30 -6.62 2.42
CA LEU A 286 11.71 -6.22 2.29
C LEU A 286 12.63 -7.13 3.10
N GLY A 287 12.15 -7.74 4.19
CA GLY A 287 12.85 -8.81 4.90
C GLY A 287 12.97 -10.09 4.05
N LEU A 288 11.98 -10.36 3.20
CA LEU A 288 12.05 -11.47 2.24
C LEU A 288 13.05 -11.17 1.11
N LEU A 289 13.13 -9.92 0.64
CA LEU A 289 14.19 -9.51 -0.30
C LEU A 289 15.59 -9.62 0.34
N ALA A 290 15.75 -9.25 1.61
CA ALA A 290 17.00 -9.44 2.34
C ALA A 290 17.39 -10.93 2.42
N ARG A 291 16.43 -11.84 2.70
CA ARG A 291 16.62 -13.30 2.62
C ARG A 291 17.00 -13.78 1.22
N GLN A 292 16.35 -13.27 0.15
CA GLN A 292 16.69 -13.60 -1.24
C GLN A 292 18.10 -13.15 -1.65
N LEU A 293 18.63 -12.11 -1.02
CA LEU A 293 19.97 -11.55 -1.23
C LEU A 293 21.01 -12.05 -0.21
N SER A 294 20.66 -13.03 0.63
CA SER A 294 21.50 -13.57 1.70
C SER A 294 22.06 -12.52 2.68
N TYR A 295 21.31 -11.44 2.93
CA TYR A 295 21.66 -10.45 3.95
C TYR A 295 21.03 -10.76 5.30
N THR A 296 21.88 -10.98 6.31
CA THR A 296 21.47 -10.95 7.72
C THR A 296 21.08 -9.52 8.09
N LEU A 297 19.89 -9.35 8.68
CA LEU A 297 19.42 -8.09 9.22
C LEU A 297 19.96 -7.87 10.63
N HIS A 298 20.22 -6.62 11.00
CA HIS A 298 20.62 -6.23 12.36
C HIS A 298 19.39 -5.71 13.09
N LYS A 299 18.93 -6.40 14.14
CA LYS A 299 17.88 -5.90 15.04
C LYS A 299 18.34 -4.55 15.62
N VAL A 300 17.50 -3.52 15.52
CA VAL A 300 17.71 -2.29 16.29
C VAL A 300 17.50 -2.61 17.77
N ARG A 301 18.55 -2.38 18.58
CA ARG A 301 18.54 -2.67 20.01
C ARG A 301 17.58 -1.75 20.76
N ASP A 302 16.90 -2.32 21.74
CA ASP A 302 15.79 -1.68 22.47
C ASP A 302 16.25 -0.63 23.53
N LYS A 303 17.57 -0.45 23.71
CA LYS A 303 18.20 0.50 24.65
C LYS A 303 18.58 1.80 23.94
N CYS A 304 17.96 2.91 24.37
CA CYS A 304 18.24 4.28 23.94
C CYS A 304 18.39 5.16 25.20
N PRO A 305 19.61 5.49 25.66
CA PRO A 305 19.76 6.43 26.77
C PRO A 305 19.44 7.85 26.32
N LEU A 306 18.79 8.62 27.19
CA LEU A 306 18.53 10.04 26.98
C LEU A 306 19.58 10.90 27.71
N TYR A 307 20.02 11.98 27.07
CA TYR A 307 20.95 12.96 27.62
C TYR A 307 20.28 14.33 27.78
N ARG A 308 20.52 14.96 28.93
CA ARG A 308 20.14 16.35 29.23
C ARG A 308 20.95 17.33 28.36
N VAL A 309 20.49 18.58 28.29
CA VAL A 309 21.17 19.66 27.54
C VAL A 309 22.56 20.00 28.09
N ASP A 310 22.84 19.69 29.37
CA ASP A 310 24.17 19.79 29.96
C ASP A 310 25.04 18.53 29.75
N GLY A 311 24.64 17.64 28.85
CA GLY A 311 25.36 16.43 28.45
C GLY A 311 25.28 15.25 29.42
N LYS A 312 24.70 15.43 30.62
CA LYS A 312 24.55 14.35 31.60
C LYS A 312 23.46 13.35 31.17
N PRO A 313 23.58 12.05 31.49
CA PRO A 313 22.48 11.11 31.30
C PRO A 313 21.28 11.51 32.17
N VAL A 314 20.08 11.24 31.67
CA VAL A 314 18.83 11.33 32.43
C VAL A 314 18.73 10.13 33.40
N ASP A 315 18.07 10.33 34.53
CA ASP A 315 17.76 9.25 35.48
C ASP A 315 16.71 8.26 34.91
N GLN A 316 16.90 6.96 35.14
CA GLN A 316 16.07 5.92 34.52
C GLN A 316 14.68 5.79 35.14
N ASP A 317 14.53 6.05 36.45
CA ASP A 317 13.22 6.05 37.10
C ASP A 317 12.43 7.30 36.67
N LEU A 318 13.11 8.44 36.42
CA LEU A 318 12.50 9.66 35.89
C LEU A 318 12.07 9.52 34.42
N ASP A 319 12.92 8.94 33.56
CA ASP A 319 12.60 8.63 32.15
C ASP A 319 11.33 7.76 32.07
N HIS A 320 11.33 6.63 32.78
CA HIS A 320 10.18 5.72 32.81
C HIS A 320 8.91 6.35 33.42
N LYS A 321 9.04 7.21 34.45
CA LYS A 321 7.92 7.97 35.01
C LYS A 321 7.26 8.87 33.96
N VAL A 322 8.05 9.58 33.16
CA VAL A 322 7.53 10.49 32.12
C VAL A 322 6.99 9.70 30.92
N GLU A 323 7.64 8.60 30.52
CA GLU A 323 7.14 7.66 29.52
C GLU A 323 5.74 7.15 29.87
N VAL A 324 5.53 6.69 31.11
CA VAL A 324 4.22 6.21 31.60
C VAL A 324 3.18 7.33 31.62
N ALA A 325 3.55 8.55 32.02
CA ALA A 325 2.65 9.71 32.00
C ALA A 325 2.24 10.10 30.56
N TYR A 326 3.19 10.08 29.62
CA TYR A 326 2.97 10.34 28.20
C TYR A 326 2.04 9.30 27.56
N ASN A 327 2.26 8.01 27.83
CA ASN A 327 1.41 6.93 27.34
C ASN A 327 -0.03 7.04 27.89
N LEU A 328 -0.18 7.42 29.17
CA LEU A 328 -1.50 7.70 29.78
C LEU A 328 -2.21 8.90 29.12
N LEU A 329 -1.48 9.89 28.62
CA LEU A 329 -2.05 11.03 27.88
C LEU A 329 -2.52 10.61 26.48
N LEU A 330 -1.80 9.72 25.79
CA LEU A 330 -2.29 9.09 24.55
C LEU A 330 -3.55 8.24 24.78
N GLU A 331 -3.61 7.47 25.88
CA GLU A 331 -4.84 6.77 26.27
C GLU A 331 -6.01 7.74 26.51
N LYS A 332 -5.78 8.86 27.21
CA LYS A 332 -6.79 9.91 27.44
C LYS A 332 -7.27 10.53 26.12
N ALA A 333 -6.38 10.80 25.17
CA ALA A 333 -6.73 11.27 23.83
C ALA A 333 -7.56 10.23 23.05
N SER A 334 -7.21 8.95 23.13
CA SER A 334 -7.97 7.85 22.49
C SER A 334 -9.37 7.66 23.11
N LYS A 335 -9.50 7.86 24.43
CA LYS A 335 -10.78 7.87 25.15
C LYS A 335 -11.62 9.12 24.80
N LEU A 336 -10.99 10.29 24.67
CA LEU A 336 -11.63 11.53 24.22
C LEU A 336 -12.20 11.40 22.81
N ARG A 337 -11.42 10.86 21.85
CA ARG A 337 -11.89 10.51 20.50
C ARG A 337 -13.20 9.70 20.54
N GLN A 338 -13.25 8.65 21.35
CA GLN A 338 -14.44 7.79 21.46
C GLN A 338 -15.67 8.52 22.03
N LEU A 339 -15.47 9.52 22.89
CA LEU A 339 -16.54 10.37 23.44
C LEU A 339 -17.00 11.45 22.44
N MET A 340 -16.09 11.96 21.61
CA MET A 340 -16.39 12.99 20.60
C MET A 340 -17.06 12.45 19.33
N GLY A 341 -16.85 11.18 18.99
CA GLY A 341 -17.42 10.56 17.80
C GLY A 341 -16.94 11.25 16.52
N GLU A 342 -17.88 11.59 15.62
CA GLU A 342 -17.54 12.23 14.33
C GLU A 342 -16.81 13.58 14.50
N VAL A 343 -17.04 14.30 15.61
CA VAL A 343 -16.42 15.61 15.88
C VAL A 343 -14.89 15.52 16.08
N SER A 344 -14.33 14.34 16.40
CA SER A 344 -12.87 14.20 16.52
C SER A 344 -12.12 14.30 15.18
N GLN A 345 -12.82 14.32 14.04
CA GLN A 345 -12.21 14.47 12.71
C GLN A 345 -11.73 15.90 12.43
N ASP A 346 -12.36 16.89 13.06
CA ASP A 346 -12.02 18.32 12.97
C ASP A 346 -11.03 18.78 14.05
N VAL A 347 -10.60 17.87 14.94
CA VAL A 347 -9.70 18.16 16.06
C VAL A 347 -8.32 17.53 15.83
N SER A 348 -7.26 18.25 16.18
CA SER A 348 -5.90 17.71 16.11
C SER A 348 -5.48 16.96 17.37
N LEU A 349 -4.61 15.96 17.21
CA LEU A 349 -4.01 15.23 18.32
C LEU A 349 -3.29 16.17 19.30
N GLY A 350 -2.59 17.18 18.78
CA GLY A 350 -1.92 18.20 19.58
C GLY A 350 -2.88 19.03 20.44
N ALA A 351 -4.08 19.36 19.94
CA ALA A 351 -5.08 20.07 20.74
C ALA A 351 -5.63 19.20 21.89
N ALA A 352 -5.83 17.90 21.66
CA ALA A 352 -6.22 16.96 22.70
C ALA A 352 -5.14 16.77 23.76
N LEU A 353 -3.87 16.61 23.34
CA LEU A 353 -2.74 16.45 24.25
C LEU A 353 -2.49 17.72 25.09
N GLU A 354 -2.55 18.90 24.49
CA GLU A 354 -2.37 20.17 25.23
C GLU A 354 -3.51 20.41 26.23
N THR A 355 -4.75 19.99 25.91
CA THR A 355 -5.89 20.05 26.85
C THR A 355 -5.61 19.24 28.12
N PHE A 356 -5.09 18.02 27.99
CA PHE A 356 -4.75 17.19 29.15
C PHE A 356 -3.41 17.56 29.80
N ARG A 357 -2.49 18.23 29.08
CA ARG A 357 -1.24 18.72 29.66
C ARG A 357 -1.50 19.82 30.69
N GLN A 358 -2.50 20.67 30.48
CA GLN A 358 -2.88 21.72 31.44
C GLN A 358 -3.28 21.15 32.82
N ASP A 359 -3.77 19.90 32.90
CA ASP A 359 -4.03 19.20 34.18
C ASP A 359 -2.75 18.72 34.90
N TYR A 360 -1.57 18.80 34.26
CA TYR A 360 -0.27 18.33 34.78
C TYR A 360 0.79 19.43 34.89
N ASP A 361 0.68 20.52 34.11
CA ASP A 361 1.71 21.56 33.98
C ASP A 361 2.09 22.19 35.33
N ASP A 362 1.12 22.38 36.23
CA ASP A 362 1.29 22.87 37.62
C ASP A 362 2.17 21.95 38.52
N SER A 363 2.57 20.77 38.04
CA SER A 363 3.31 19.76 38.81
C SER A 363 4.60 19.24 38.17
N MET A 364 4.90 19.64 36.92
CA MET A 364 6.07 19.16 36.17
C MET A 364 7.27 20.10 36.38
N ASN A 365 8.46 19.53 36.64
CA ASN A 365 9.70 20.32 36.62
C ASN A 365 10.30 20.45 35.21
N GLU A 366 11.31 21.30 35.04
CA GLU A 366 11.94 21.59 33.73
C GLU A 366 12.50 20.36 33.01
N GLU A 367 13.04 19.37 33.75
CA GLU A 367 13.56 18.12 33.17
C GLU A 367 12.44 17.16 32.75
N GLU A 368 11.37 17.07 33.54
CA GLU A 368 10.16 16.32 33.17
C GLU A 368 9.49 16.92 31.93
N MET A 369 9.46 18.25 31.82
CA MET A 369 8.99 18.96 30.64
C MET A 369 9.92 18.74 29.43
N GLY A 370 11.24 18.67 29.65
CA GLY A 370 12.22 18.31 28.63
C GLY A 370 12.00 16.90 28.07
N LEU A 371 11.82 15.91 28.95
CA LEU A 371 11.49 14.52 28.61
C LEU A 371 10.15 14.42 27.88
N PHE A 372 9.11 15.09 28.38
CA PHE A 372 7.80 15.09 27.74
C PHE A 372 7.86 15.69 26.32
N ASN A 373 8.62 16.77 26.13
CA ASN A 373 8.89 17.32 24.81
C ASN A 373 9.70 16.38 23.92
N TRP A 374 10.62 15.58 24.46
CA TRP A 374 11.33 14.54 23.71
C TRP A 374 10.39 13.44 23.21
N HIS A 375 9.45 12.94 24.03
CA HIS A 375 8.44 11.99 23.56
C HIS A 375 7.51 12.60 22.49
N LEU A 376 7.10 13.86 22.64
CA LEU A 376 6.35 14.57 21.60
C LEU A 376 7.18 14.73 20.30
N ALA A 377 8.49 14.98 20.39
CA ALA A 377 9.38 15.03 19.24
C ALA A 377 9.52 13.66 18.55
N ASN A 378 9.53 12.56 19.32
CA ASN A 378 9.54 11.20 18.81
C ASN A 378 8.23 10.86 18.05
N LEU A 379 7.08 11.34 18.55
CA LEU A 379 5.78 11.24 17.87
C LEU A 379 5.72 12.07 16.57
N GLU A 380 6.26 13.29 16.58
CA GLU A 380 6.40 14.14 15.39
C GLU A 380 7.40 13.55 14.39
N TYR A 381 8.42 12.82 14.85
CA TYR A 381 9.32 12.03 14.00
C TYR A 381 8.58 10.87 13.33
N ALA A 382 7.87 10.03 14.10
CA ALA A 382 7.18 8.85 13.57
C ALA A 382 6.16 9.20 12.48
N ASN A 383 5.46 10.33 12.64
CA ASN A 383 4.49 10.86 11.69
C ASN A 383 5.10 11.78 10.61
N ALA A 384 6.38 12.17 10.76
CA ALA A 384 6.98 13.35 10.11
C ALA A 384 6.10 14.62 10.15
N GLY A 385 5.20 14.76 11.13
CA GLY A 385 4.10 15.72 11.10
C GLY A 385 3.94 16.44 12.43
N LEU A 386 3.59 17.73 12.38
CA LEU A 386 3.27 18.50 13.59
C LEU A 386 2.03 17.90 14.26
N ILE A 387 2.09 17.58 15.56
CA ILE A 387 0.94 17.03 16.30
C ILE A 387 -0.29 17.95 16.23
N SER A 388 -0.08 19.27 16.10
CA SER A 388 -1.13 20.27 15.91
C SER A 388 -1.89 20.16 14.57
N LYS A 389 -1.42 19.33 13.63
CA LYS A 389 -2.03 19.06 12.31
C LYS A 389 -2.46 17.61 12.11
N LEU A 390 -2.02 16.65 12.94
CA LEU A 390 -2.44 15.25 12.87
C LEU A 390 -3.89 15.08 13.36
N SER A 391 -4.68 14.25 12.68
CA SER A 391 -6.08 13.98 13.02
C SER A 391 -6.21 13.23 14.34
N LEU A 392 -6.92 13.78 15.33
CA LEU A 392 -7.23 13.06 16.57
C LEU A 392 -8.00 11.75 16.27
N ALA A 393 -8.87 11.76 15.25
CA ALA A 393 -9.67 10.61 14.86
C ALA A 393 -8.82 9.44 14.31
N PHE A 394 -7.78 9.72 13.52
CA PHE A 394 -7.25 8.77 12.54
C PHE A 394 -5.71 8.75 12.38
N TRP A 395 -4.93 9.42 13.23
CA TRP A 395 -3.46 9.41 13.11
C TRP A 395 -2.82 8.01 13.30
N ASP A 396 -3.49 7.15 14.07
CA ASP A 396 -3.13 5.77 14.46
C ASP A 396 -3.94 4.71 13.67
N GLN A 397 -4.46 5.06 12.49
CA GLN A 397 -5.37 4.18 11.75
C GLN A 397 -4.71 2.92 11.16
N ASP A 398 -3.38 2.92 11.07
CA ASP A 398 -2.56 1.79 10.59
C ASP A 398 -1.96 0.91 11.71
N ASP A 399 -1.98 1.33 12.98
CA ASP A 399 -1.56 0.50 14.14
C ASP A 399 -2.14 -0.94 14.11
N PRO A 400 -3.41 -1.20 13.71
CA PRO A 400 -3.98 -2.55 13.65
C PRO A 400 -3.36 -3.48 12.58
N PHE A 401 -2.46 -2.98 11.73
CA PHE A 401 -1.86 -3.73 10.62
C PHE A 401 -0.35 -3.99 10.79
N ASP A 402 0.28 -3.66 11.93
CA ASP A 402 1.73 -3.83 12.09
C ASP A 402 2.23 -5.24 11.70
N MET A 403 3.37 -5.26 11.00
CA MET A 403 3.94 -6.44 10.36
C MET A 403 4.58 -7.43 11.34
N GLY A 404 4.84 -7.02 12.59
CA GLY A 404 5.29 -7.86 13.69
C GLY A 404 6.73 -8.39 13.59
N GLY A 405 7.31 -8.72 14.74
CA GLY A 405 8.72 -9.08 14.87
C GLY A 405 9.64 -7.86 14.87
N ASP A 406 10.94 -8.09 15.01
CA ASP A 406 11.90 -7.01 15.26
C ASP A 406 11.98 -5.98 14.14
N HIS A 407 12.21 -4.73 14.53
CA HIS A 407 12.63 -3.65 13.63
C HIS A 407 14.13 -3.79 13.35
N CYS A 408 14.55 -3.62 12.09
CA CYS A 408 15.93 -3.89 11.68
C CYS A 408 16.55 -2.82 10.78
N PHE A 409 17.87 -2.69 10.87
CA PHE A 409 18.71 -2.10 9.83
C PHE A 409 19.19 -3.19 8.84
N LEU A 410 19.45 -2.78 7.60
CA LEU A 410 20.16 -3.60 6.62
C LEU A 410 21.65 -3.21 6.60
N PRO A 411 22.60 -4.11 6.96
CA PRO A 411 24.02 -3.82 6.90
C PRO A 411 24.46 -3.40 5.48
N GLY A 412 25.10 -2.23 5.36
CA GLY A 412 25.47 -1.59 4.10
C GLY A 412 24.36 -0.77 3.43
N GLY A 413 23.23 -0.54 4.11
CA GLY A 413 22.18 0.41 3.73
C GLY A 413 21.14 -0.10 2.72
N ASN A 414 19.94 0.48 2.79
CA ASN A 414 18.76 0.03 2.03
C ASN A 414 18.87 0.20 0.50
N GLY A 415 19.85 0.97 0.03
CA GLY A 415 20.23 1.10 -1.37
C GLY A 415 20.64 -0.22 -2.03
N LYS A 416 21.06 -1.22 -1.24
CA LYS A 416 21.27 -2.60 -1.73
C LYS A 416 19.98 -3.23 -2.28
N LEU A 417 18.85 -3.03 -1.59
CA LEU A 417 17.54 -3.49 -2.06
C LEU A 417 17.12 -2.75 -3.33
N VAL A 418 17.36 -1.43 -3.38
CA VAL A 418 17.11 -0.59 -4.56
C VAL A 418 17.93 -1.07 -5.75
N GLN A 419 19.22 -1.38 -5.56
CA GLN A 419 20.11 -1.86 -6.61
C GLN A 419 19.63 -3.20 -7.19
N ALA A 420 19.33 -4.18 -6.34
CA ALA A 420 18.81 -5.48 -6.78
C ALA A 420 17.44 -5.37 -7.47
N LEU A 421 16.56 -4.47 -6.99
CA LEU A 421 15.26 -4.23 -7.62
C LEU A 421 15.37 -3.49 -8.97
N ALA A 422 16.35 -2.60 -9.13
CA ALA A 422 16.61 -1.89 -10.38
C ALA A 422 17.39 -2.72 -11.41
N GLU A 423 18.02 -3.83 -11.01
CA GLU A 423 18.82 -4.67 -11.89
C GLU A 423 17.98 -5.21 -13.07
N ASN A 424 18.48 -4.98 -14.30
CA ASN A 424 17.83 -5.31 -15.57
C ASN A 424 16.47 -4.63 -15.84
N VAL A 425 16.06 -3.64 -15.02
CA VAL A 425 14.85 -2.85 -15.29
C VAL A 425 15.18 -1.71 -16.27
N PRO A 426 14.38 -1.49 -17.34
CA PRO A 426 14.62 -0.44 -18.34
C PRO A 426 14.25 0.95 -17.78
N ILE A 427 15.18 1.56 -17.03
CA ILE A 427 15.03 2.88 -16.42
C ILE A 427 15.73 3.96 -17.25
N LEU A 428 15.00 5.02 -17.60
CA LEU A 428 15.54 6.25 -18.16
C LEU A 428 15.63 7.31 -17.06
N TYR A 429 16.85 7.57 -16.60
CA TYR A 429 17.16 8.60 -15.62
C TYR A 429 17.13 10.01 -16.21
N GLU A 430 17.01 11.00 -15.33
CA GLU A 430 16.95 12.44 -15.66
C GLU A 430 15.79 12.79 -16.63
N LYS A 431 14.73 11.98 -16.61
CA LYS A 431 13.47 12.16 -17.35
C LYS A 431 12.39 12.71 -16.43
N ILE A 432 12.52 13.99 -16.10
CA ILE A 432 11.48 14.75 -15.39
C ILE A 432 10.21 14.77 -16.25
N VAL A 433 9.13 14.16 -15.74
CA VAL A 433 7.79 14.19 -16.36
C VAL A 433 7.11 15.52 -16.02
N TYR A 434 6.51 16.16 -17.02
CA TYR A 434 5.76 17.41 -16.86
C TYR A 434 4.30 17.31 -17.30
N THR A 435 3.93 16.30 -18.09
CA THR A 435 2.54 16.10 -18.53
C THR A 435 2.25 14.62 -18.75
N ILE A 436 1.09 14.16 -18.28
CA ILE A 436 0.56 12.82 -18.50
C ILE A 436 -0.77 12.97 -19.24
N ARG A 437 -0.80 12.58 -20.52
CA ARG A 437 -2.03 12.49 -21.31
C ARG A 437 -2.54 11.05 -21.27
N TYR A 438 -3.84 10.85 -21.12
CA TYR A 438 -4.45 9.51 -21.09
C TYR A 438 -5.85 9.52 -21.68
N GLY A 439 -6.26 8.42 -22.33
CA GLY A 439 -7.56 8.33 -23.00
C GLY A 439 -7.84 6.96 -23.60
N THR A 440 -8.86 6.89 -24.46
CA THR A 440 -9.29 5.65 -25.14
C THR A 440 -8.15 4.94 -25.86
N ASP A 441 -7.19 5.69 -26.37
CA ASP A 441 -6.19 5.21 -27.33
C ASP A 441 -4.88 4.78 -26.64
N GLY A 442 -4.69 5.13 -25.36
CA GLY A 442 -3.47 4.84 -24.60
C GLY A 442 -3.08 5.97 -23.65
N VAL A 443 -1.77 6.14 -23.48
CA VAL A 443 -1.14 7.22 -22.71
C VAL A 443 0.01 7.86 -23.49
N GLN A 444 0.23 9.16 -23.28
CA GLN A 444 1.42 9.88 -23.73
C GLN A 444 2.02 10.65 -22.55
N VAL A 445 3.24 10.30 -22.16
CA VAL A 445 3.97 10.91 -21.06
C VAL A 445 5.04 11.84 -21.63
N VAL A 446 4.99 13.13 -21.27
CA VAL A 446 5.93 14.14 -21.75
C VAL A 446 7.02 14.35 -20.70
N ALA A 447 8.26 14.03 -21.05
CA ALA A 447 9.41 14.13 -20.15
C ALA A 447 10.67 14.60 -20.88
N GLY A 448 11.38 15.58 -20.32
CA GLY A 448 12.63 16.10 -20.89
C GLY A 448 12.53 16.54 -22.37
N GLY A 449 11.40 17.13 -22.77
CA GLY A 449 11.12 17.53 -24.17
C GLY A 449 10.74 16.38 -25.12
N GLN A 450 10.73 15.14 -24.65
CA GLN A 450 10.38 13.94 -25.41
C GLN A 450 8.96 13.46 -25.05
N VAL A 451 8.29 12.76 -25.97
CA VAL A 451 6.99 12.12 -25.74
C VAL A 451 7.20 10.61 -25.75
N PHE A 452 6.77 9.96 -24.68
CA PHE A 452 6.79 8.50 -24.51
C PHE A 452 5.36 7.99 -24.61
N GLU A 453 5.09 7.11 -25.57
CA GLU A 453 3.75 6.54 -25.79
C GLU A 453 3.66 5.13 -25.20
N GLY A 454 2.48 4.78 -24.68
CA GLY A 454 2.20 3.44 -24.17
C GLY A 454 0.72 3.13 -24.07
N ASP A 455 0.37 1.89 -23.74
CA ASP A 455 -1.02 1.49 -23.54
C ASP A 455 -1.55 1.96 -22.17
N MET A 456 -0.71 1.95 -21.13
CA MET A 456 -1.06 2.33 -19.77
C MET A 456 0.12 3.05 -19.09
N ALA A 457 -0.18 3.89 -18.09
CA ALA A 457 0.81 4.51 -17.22
C ALA A 457 0.58 4.16 -15.75
N LEU A 458 1.66 4.07 -14.99
CA LEU A 458 1.65 3.97 -13.53
C LEU A 458 2.38 5.16 -12.92
N CYS A 459 1.66 6.02 -12.22
CA CYS A 459 2.23 7.16 -11.51
C CYS A 459 2.70 6.72 -10.11
N THR A 460 3.97 6.91 -9.78
CA THR A 460 4.54 6.61 -8.45
C THR A 460 5.21 7.80 -7.76
N VAL A 461 4.89 9.02 -8.23
CA VAL A 461 5.47 10.26 -7.69
C VAL A 461 4.97 10.52 -6.26
N PRO A 462 5.79 11.12 -5.38
CA PRO A 462 5.38 11.43 -4.01
C PRO A 462 4.16 12.36 -3.92
N LEU A 463 3.39 12.26 -2.84
CA LEU A 463 2.23 13.12 -2.60
C LEU A 463 2.60 14.62 -2.57
N GLY A 464 3.79 14.99 -2.06
CA GLY A 464 4.30 16.36 -2.17
C GLY A 464 4.39 16.87 -3.62
N VAL A 465 4.81 16.02 -4.56
CA VAL A 465 4.88 16.34 -6.00
C VAL A 465 3.48 16.48 -6.60
N LEU A 466 2.51 15.66 -6.18
CA LEU A 466 1.10 15.82 -6.59
C LEU A 466 0.49 17.11 -6.05
N LYS A 467 0.71 17.42 -4.76
CA LYS A 467 0.29 18.67 -4.11
C LYS A 467 0.93 19.91 -4.76
N GLY A 468 2.18 19.82 -5.20
CA GLY A 468 2.90 20.88 -5.89
C GLY A 468 2.44 21.16 -7.32
N GLY A 469 1.56 20.33 -7.89
CA GLY A 469 0.94 20.57 -9.21
C GLY A 469 1.93 20.56 -10.40
N SER A 470 3.15 20.06 -10.22
CA SER A 470 4.23 20.13 -11.22
C SER A 470 4.03 19.20 -12.43
N ILE A 471 3.07 18.28 -12.35
CA ILE A 471 2.69 17.37 -13.44
C ILE A 471 1.26 17.68 -13.89
N LYS A 472 1.12 18.08 -15.15
CA LYS A 472 -0.19 18.34 -15.76
C LYS A 472 -0.85 17.04 -16.24
N PHE A 473 -2.01 16.72 -15.69
CA PHE A 473 -2.85 15.60 -16.17
C PHE A 473 -3.79 16.09 -17.29
N ILE A 474 -3.94 15.31 -18.36
CA ILE A 474 -4.85 15.62 -19.48
C ILE A 474 -5.62 14.34 -19.89
N PRO A 475 -6.94 14.22 -19.63
CA PRO A 475 -7.78 15.17 -18.89
C PRO A 475 -7.33 15.34 -17.44
N GLU A 476 -7.90 16.33 -16.77
CA GLU A 476 -7.64 16.57 -15.34
C GLU A 476 -8.11 15.38 -14.48
N LEU A 477 -7.50 15.21 -13.30
CA LEU A 477 -7.87 14.13 -12.39
C LEU A 477 -9.28 14.34 -11.82
N PRO A 478 -10.03 13.26 -11.51
CA PRO A 478 -11.35 13.38 -10.89
C PRO A 478 -11.30 14.18 -9.58
N GLN A 479 -12.29 15.06 -9.36
CA GLN A 479 -12.31 15.98 -8.21
C GLN A 479 -12.07 15.27 -6.87
N ARG A 480 -12.69 14.10 -6.65
CA ARG A 480 -12.48 13.29 -5.43
C ARG A 480 -11.00 12.96 -5.15
N LYS A 481 -10.21 12.69 -6.21
CA LYS A 481 -8.77 12.43 -6.10
C LYS A 481 -7.97 13.71 -5.87
N LEU A 482 -8.36 14.83 -6.49
CA LEU A 482 -7.79 16.15 -6.18
C LEU A 482 -8.04 16.56 -4.73
N ASP A 483 -9.24 16.30 -4.22
CA ASP A 483 -9.60 16.58 -2.83
C ASP A 483 -8.82 15.71 -1.84
N GLY A 484 -8.62 14.41 -2.15
CA GLY A 484 -7.76 13.53 -1.36
C GLY A 484 -6.29 13.97 -1.36
N ILE A 485 -5.77 14.36 -2.53
CA ILE A 485 -4.42 14.95 -2.68
C ILE A 485 -4.30 16.23 -1.85
N LYS A 486 -5.38 17.02 -1.74
CA LYS A 486 -5.43 18.23 -0.90
C LYS A 486 -5.49 17.89 0.60
N ARG A 487 -6.39 16.99 1.03
CA ARG A 487 -6.67 16.61 2.42
C ARG A 487 -5.48 15.95 3.12
N LEU A 488 -4.91 14.89 2.56
CA LEU A 488 -3.85 14.12 3.22
C LEU A 488 -2.68 15.00 3.62
N GLY A 489 -2.09 14.74 4.79
CA GLY A 489 -0.87 15.41 5.20
C GLY A 489 0.32 14.91 4.39
N PHE A 490 1.32 15.77 4.22
CA PHE A 490 2.64 15.37 3.72
C PHE A 490 3.69 16.05 4.59
N GLY A 491 4.36 15.23 5.38
CA GLY A 491 5.24 15.63 6.47
C GLY A 491 6.66 15.97 6.03
N LEU A 492 7.47 16.39 7.00
CA LEU A 492 8.88 16.69 6.85
C LEU A 492 9.70 16.14 8.02
N LEU A 493 10.73 15.39 7.65
CA LEU A 493 11.74 14.80 8.53
C LEU A 493 13.07 14.84 7.80
N ASN A 494 14.10 15.38 8.44
CA ASN A 494 15.44 15.51 7.89
C ASN A 494 16.50 14.80 8.75
N LYS A 495 17.71 14.64 8.21
CA LYS A 495 18.86 14.04 8.89
C LYS A 495 20.15 14.84 8.68
N VAL A 496 21.06 14.77 9.65
CA VAL A 496 22.49 15.07 9.49
C VAL A 496 23.25 13.75 9.55
N ALA A 497 23.98 13.39 8.50
CA ALA A 497 24.88 12.24 8.49
C ALA A 497 26.33 12.71 8.72
N MET A 498 27.07 12.03 9.60
CA MET A 498 28.43 12.44 10.01
C MET A 498 29.37 11.22 10.09
N LEU A 499 30.36 11.18 9.20
CA LEU A 499 31.43 10.18 9.19
C LEU A 499 32.62 10.71 9.99
N PHE A 500 33.09 9.95 10.98
CA PHE A 500 34.19 10.34 11.88
C PHE A 500 35.47 9.52 11.62
N PRO A 501 36.63 9.88 12.22
CA PRO A 501 37.83 9.03 12.16
C PRO A 501 37.70 7.71 12.94
N TYR A 502 36.99 7.70 14.06
CA TYR A 502 36.76 6.54 14.92
C TYR A 502 35.39 6.60 15.60
N VAL A 503 34.97 5.48 16.20
CA VAL A 503 33.75 5.40 17.02
C VAL A 503 34.11 5.82 18.44
N PHE A 504 33.58 6.96 18.90
CA PHE A 504 33.76 7.43 20.29
C PHE A 504 32.53 7.18 21.18
N TRP A 505 31.36 6.94 20.57
CA TRP A 505 30.08 6.75 21.24
C TRP A 505 29.74 5.29 21.61
N GLY A 506 30.70 4.36 21.47
CA GLY A 506 30.49 2.93 21.70
C GLY A 506 29.80 2.18 20.55
N THR A 507 29.65 0.86 20.72
CA THR A 507 29.04 -0.05 19.73
C THR A 507 28.00 -1.00 20.33
N ASP A 508 27.67 -0.86 21.62
CA ASP A 508 26.56 -1.51 22.31
C ASP A 508 25.22 -0.81 22.06
N LEU A 509 25.26 0.49 21.72
CA LEU A 509 24.09 1.30 21.39
C LEU A 509 23.85 1.41 19.88
N ASP A 510 22.58 1.33 19.49
CA ASP A 510 22.08 1.67 18.15
C ASP A 510 21.39 3.05 18.13
N THR A 511 20.94 3.53 19.28
CA THR A 511 20.25 4.83 19.46
C THR A 511 20.71 5.54 20.74
N PHE A 512 20.59 6.87 20.75
CA PHE A 512 20.55 7.69 21.97
C PHE A 512 19.81 9.01 21.70
N GLY A 513 19.13 9.55 22.72
CA GLY A 513 18.36 10.79 22.62
C GLY A 513 19.02 11.97 23.33
N HIS A 514 18.62 13.19 22.95
CA HIS A 514 19.06 14.45 23.56
C HIS A 514 17.85 15.36 23.77
N LEU A 515 17.66 15.86 25.00
CA LEU A 515 16.58 16.79 25.36
C LEU A 515 16.83 18.19 24.77
N THR A 516 15.84 19.09 24.79
CA THR A 516 16.05 20.50 24.44
C THR A 516 15.23 21.44 25.35
N ASP A 517 15.73 22.67 25.56
CA ASP A 517 15.12 23.64 26.50
C ASP A 517 13.80 24.26 26.02
N SER A 518 13.32 23.94 24.81
CA SER A 518 12.13 24.56 24.23
C SER A 518 11.26 23.60 23.45
N SER A 519 9.97 23.59 23.77
CA SER A 519 8.94 22.89 22.98
C SER A 519 8.95 23.27 21.49
N SER A 520 9.39 24.48 21.14
CA SER A 520 9.50 24.95 19.75
C SER A 520 10.74 24.42 18.99
N SER A 521 11.70 23.82 19.69
CA SER A 521 12.89 23.17 19.13
C SER A 521 13.01 21.70 19.55
N ARG A 522 11.97 21.09 20.14
CA ARG A 522 11.98 19.70 20.64
C ARG A 522 12.48 18.65 19.65
N GLY A 523 12.24 18.87 18.35
CA GLY A 523 12.69 18.00 17.27
C GLY A 523 14.07 18.35 16.68
N GLU A 524 14.80 19.33 17.24
CA GLU A 524 16.11 19.74 16.75
C GLU A 524 17.22 18.84 17.31
N PHE A 525 17.76 17.94 16.48
CA PHE A 525 18.83 16.99 16.82
C PHE A 525 18.53 16.04 17.99
N PHE A 526 17.23 15.79 18.24
CA PHE A 526 16.73 15.09 19.44
C PHE A 526 17.04 13.59 19.53
N LEU A 527 17.36 12.93 18.41
CA LEU A 527 17.60 11.48 18.34
C LEU A 527 18.75 11.17 17.37
N PHE A 528 19.70 10.39 17.86
CA PHE A 528 20.89 9.91 17.15
C PHE A 528 20.76 8.40 16.89
N TYR A 529 21.05 7.99 15.66
CA TYR A 529 21.28 6.59 15.29
C TYR A 529 22.78 6.32 15.15
N SER A 530 23.27 5.35 15.93
CA SER A 530 24.58 4.76 15.76
C SER A 530 24.56 3.79 14.59
N TYR A 531 25.25 4.14 13.51
CA TYR A 531 25.39 3.31 12.32
C TYR A 531 26.71 2.50 12.32
N ALA A 532 27.47 2.54 13.41
CA ALA A 532 28.81 1.93 13.54
C ALA A 532 28.83 0.42 13.26
N THR A 533 27.80 -0.31 13.70
CA THR A 533 27.64 -1.77 13.51
C THR A 533 27.16 -2.16 12.11
N VAL A 534 26.52 -1.25 11.38
CA VAL A 534 25.77 -1.57 10.14
C VAL A 534 26.28 -0.87 8.89
N ALA A 535 26.90 0.29 8.98
CA ALA A 535 27.34 1.08 7.81
C ALA A 535 28.68 0.65 7.22
N GLY A 536 29.46 -0.16 7.95
CA GLY A 536 30.86 -0.50 7.62
C GLY A 536 31.89 0.54 8.09
N GLY A 537 31.48 1.56 8.84
CA GLY A 537 32.36 2.61 9.35
C GLY A 537 31.72 3.48 10.44
N PRO A 538 32.52 4.33 11.10
CA PRO A 538 32.09 5.21 12.19
C PRO A 538 31.16 6.33 11.71
N LEU A 539 29.87 6.03 11.63
CA LEU A 539 28.82 6.92 11.14
C LEU A 539 27.76 7.16 12.22
N LEU A 540 27.40 8.43 12.43
CA LEU A 540 26.17 8.84 13.10
C LEU A 540 25.16 9.39 12.08
N LEU A 541 23.87 9.12 12.29
CA LEU A 541 22.76 9.86 11.67
C LEU A 541 21.95 10.55 12.77
N VAL A 542 21.76 11.86 12.67
CA VAL A 542 21.03 12.67 13.67
C VAL A 542 19.74 13.19 13.06
N LEU A 543 18.61 13.03 13.74
CA LEU A 543 17.29 13.37 13.20
C LEU A 543 16.88 14.82 13.47
N VAL A 544 16.09 15.38 12.55
CA VAL A 544 15.45 16.69 12.73
C VAL A 544 13.97 16.59 12.34
N ALA A 545 13.08 16.72 13.32
CA ALA A 545 11.64 16.46 13.24
C ALA A 545 10.79 17.68 13.64
N GLY A 546 9.45 17.55 13.56
CA GLY A 546 8.51 18.58 14.02
C GLY A 546 8.71 19.95 13.38
N GLU A 547 8.52 21.03 14.16
CA GLU A 547 8.79 22.39 13.67
C GLU A 547 10.25 22.63 13.28
N ALA A 548 11.18 21.97 13.99
CA ALA A 548 12.60 22.09 13.71
C ALA A 548 12.93 21.61 12.29
N ALA A 549 12.26 20.58 11.78
CA ALA A 549 12.47 20.08 10.42
C ALA A 549 12.20 21.14 9.34
N HIS A 550 11.23 22.03 9.57
CA HIS A 550 10.95 23.17 8.68
C HIS A 550 11.99 24.28 8.82
N LYS A 551 12.34 24.68 10.05
CA LYS A 551 13.39 25.68 10.35
C LYS A 551 14.75 25.25 9.78
N PHE A 552 15.01 23.95 9.78
CA PHE A 552 16.23 23.31 9.30
C PHE A 552 16.42 23.37 7.78
N GLU A 553 15.36 23.43 6.96
CA GLU A 553 15.51 23.52 5.49
C GLU A 553 16.31 24.78 5.07
N THR A 554 16.12 25.88 5.77
CA THR A 554 16.81 27.17 5.54
C THR A 554 18.12 27.34 6.33
N MET A 555 18.45 26.42 7.24
CA MET A 555 19.66 26.50 8.05
C MET A 555 20.93 26.24 7.19
N PRO A 556 22.05 26.94 7.39
CA PRO A 556 23.31 26.57 6.77
C PRO A 556 23.80 25.18 7.24
N PRO A 557 24.34 24.31 6.35
CA PRO A 557 24.84 22.99 6.75
C PRO A 557 26.02 23.04 7.73
N THR A 558 26.77 24.14 7.75
CA THR A 558 27.83 24.43 8.75
C THR A 558 27.24 24.47 10.15
N ASP A 559 26.22 25.30 10.34
CA ASP A 559 25.64 25.63 11.64
C ASP A 559 24.96 24.41 12.26
N ALA A 560 24.31 23.60 11.40
CA ALA A 560 23.78 22.29 11.75
C ALA A 560 24.86 21.35 12.29
N VAL A 561 26.01 21.26 11.61
CA VAL A 561 27.15 20.43 12.03
C VAL A 561 27.76 20.96 13.32
N THR A 562 27.93 22.28 13.46
CA THR A 562 28.44 22.91 14.68
C THR A 562 27.54 22.62 15.89
N LYS A 563 26.21 22.76 15.75
CA LYS A 563 25.25 22.42 16.82
C LYS A 563 25.33 20.94 17.21
N VAL A 564 25.37 20.02 16.25
CA VAL A 564 25.50 18.59 16.53
C VAL A 564 26.84 18.26 17.21
N LEU A 565 27.94 18.90 16.81
CA LEU A 565 29.23 18.75 17.48
C LEU A 565 29.22 19.32 18.90
N GLN A 566 28.52 20.42 19.16
CA GLN A 566 28.36 20.95 20.51
C GLN A 566 27.61 19.98 21.43
N ILE A 567 26.54 19.34 20.95
CA ILE A 567 25.81 18.29 21.68
C ILE A 567 26.73 17.10 21.97
N LEU A 568 27.43 16.60 20.95
CA LEU A 568 28.33 15.45 21.12
C LEU A 568 29.48 15.77 22.08
N LYS A 569 30.08 16.96 22.00
CA LYS A 569 31.14 17.40 22.92
C LYS A 569 30.64 17.54 24.35
N GLY A 570 29.45 18.13 24.55
CA GLY A 570 28.79 18.20 25.85
C GLY A 570 28.54 16.83 26.49
N ILE A 571 28.17 15.81 25.70
CA ILE A 571 27.96 14.45 26.20
C ILE A 571 29.29 13.74 26.52
N TYR A 572 30.28 13.77 25.62
CA TYR A 572 31.43 12.87 25.67
C TYR A 572 32.71 13.48 26.26
N GLU A 573 33.00 14.78 26.07
CA GLU A 573 34.23 15.38 26.61
C GLU A 573 34.28 15.40 28.15
N PRO A 574 33.18 15.62 28.90
CA PRO A 574 33.16 15.47 30.36
C PRO A 574 33.43 14.05 30.87
N GLN A 575 33.31 13.03 30.01
CA GLN A 575 33.65 11.64 30.31
C GLN A 575 35.12 11.32 29.99
N GLY A 576 35.91 12.31 29.55
CA GLY A 576 37.30 12.13 29.10
C GLY A 576 37.42 11.57 27.69
N ILE A 577 36.35 11.60 26.90
CA ILE A 577 36.30 11.06 25.53
C ILE A 577 36.39 12.23 24.54
N GLU A 578 37.49 12.28 23.78
CA GLU A 578 37.67 13.26 22.71
C GLU A 578 36.64 13.05 21.59
N VAL A 579 35.99 14.14 21.15
CA VAL A 579 35.07 14.14 20.00
C VAL A 579 35.80 14.74 18.79
N PRO A 580 36.28 13.90 17.86
CA PRO A 580 37.02 14.37 16.70
C PRO A 580 36.11 15.09 15.70
N GLU A 581 36.70 16.00 14.91
CA GLU A 581 36.00 16.64 13.80
C GLU A 581 35.60 15.63 12.71
N PRO A 582 34.45 15.82 12.03
CA PRO A 582 33.94 14.86 11.07
C PRO A 582 34.70 14.91 9.74
N ILE A 583 35.04 13.73 9.21
CA ILE A 583 35.67 13.54 7.89
C ILE A 583 34.74 14.03 6.77
N GLN A 584 33.44 13.74 6.89
CA GLN A 584 32.44 14.13 5.90
C GLN A 584 31.07 14.27 6.56
N THR A 585 30.33 15.30 6.17
CA THR A 585 28.96 15.56 6.66
C THR A 585 27.97 15.71 5.50
N VAL A 586 26.69 15.40 5.76
CA VAL A 586 25.59 15.56 4.80
C VAL A 586 24.30 15.94 5.54
N CYS A 587 23.78 17.14 5.30
CA CYS A 587 22.42 17.51 5.72
C CYS A 587 21.41 17.17 4.61
N THR A 588 20.25 16.63 4.96
CA THR A 588 19.14 16.42 4.00
C THR A 588 18.24 17.66 3.89
N ARG A 589 17.57 17.79 2.75
CA ARG A 589 16.63 18.87 2.43
C ARG A 589 15.40 18.30 1.71
N TRP A 590 14.68 17.39 2.38
CA TRP A 590 13.57 16.65 1.76
C TRP A 590 12.38 17.54 1.40
N GLY A 591 12.18 18.67 2.09
CA GLY A 591 11.18 19.67 1.77
C GLY A 591 11.51 20.47 0.51
N SER A 592 12.78 20.83 0.34
CA SER A 592 13.27 21.55 -0.85
C SER A 592 13.59 20.66 -2.05
N ASP A 593 13.57 19.33 -1.90
CA ASP A 593 13.82 18.37 -2.99
C ASP A 593 12.66 18.37 -4.01
N PRO A 594 12.85 18.82 -5.27
CA PRO A 594 11.77 18.96 -6.25
C PRO A 594 11.15 17.63 -6.70
N PHE A 595 11.79 16.50 -6.37
CA PHE A 595 11.29 15.15 -6.62
C PHE A 595 10.80 14.47 -5.32
N SER A 596 10.44 15.26 -4.30
CA SER A 596 9.85 14.79 -3.05
C SER A 596 8.85 15.79 -2.47
N LEU A 597 9.27 17.06 -2.28
CA LEU A 597 8.53 18.15 -1.64
C LEU A 597 7.99 17.76 -0.25
N GLY A 598 8.84 17.13 0.57
CA GLY A 598 8.54 16.55 1.87
C GLY A 598 9.02 15.10 1.98
N SER A 599 8.80 14.48 3.15
CA SER A 599 9.33 13.16 3.51
C SER A 599 8.32 12.03 3.26
N TYR A 600 7.15 12.05 3.90
CA TYR A 600 6.10 11.03 3.69
C TYR A 600 4.71 11.49 4.15
N SER A 601 3.66 10.75 3.79
CA SER A 601 2.28 11.10 4.12
C SER A 601 1.94 10.87 5.61
N ASN A 602 0.90 11.56 6.09
CA ASN A 602 0.26 11.30 7.38
C ASN A 602 -1.22 11.73 7.33
N VAL A 603 -2.03 11.28 8.30
CA VAL A 603 -3.45 11.62 8.36
C VAL A 603 -3.63 12.97 9.07
N ALA A 604 -3.76 14.03 8.28
CA ALA A 604 -4.05 15.38 8.77
C ALA A 604 -5.51 15.53 9.23
N VAL A 605 -5.80 16.55 10.04
CA VAL A 605 -7.17 16.96 10.41
C VAL A 605 -8.05 17.11 9.15
N GLY A 606 -9.27 16.56 9.20
CA GLY A 606 -10.19 16.51 8.07
C GLY A 606 -9.84 15.50 6.96
N ALA A 607 -8.74 14.73 7.09
CA ALA A 607 -8.40 13.60 6.23
C ALA A 607 -8.65 12.25 6.94
N SER A 608 -8.67 11.15 6.18
CA SER A 608 -8.88 9.80 6.74
C SER A 608 -8.14 8.71 5.95
N GLY A 609 -8.17 7.47 6.43
CA GLY A 609 -7.66 6.30 5.71
C GLY A 609 -8.28 6.11 4.32
N ASP A 610 -9.55 6.52 4.12
CA ASP A 610 -10.24 6.46 2.83
C ASP A 610 -9.56 7.32 1.75
N ASP A 611 -8.80 8.36 2.13
CA ASP A 611 -8.08 9.19 1.17
C ASP A 611 -6.91 8.44 0.51
N TYR A 612 -6.29 7.48 1.19
CA TYR A 612 -5.26 6.60 0.60
C TYR A 612 -5.86 5.69 -0.48
N ASP A 613 -7.05 5.15 -0.22
CA ASP A 613 -7.78 4.31 -1.16
C ASP A 613 -8.23 5.15 -2.39
N ILE A 614 -8.74 6.36 -2.15
CA ILE A 614 -9.04 7.36 -3.19
C ILE A 614 -7.80 7.68 -4.03
N LEU A 615 -6.61 7.77 -3.42
CA LEU A 615 -5.36 8.01 -4.16
C LEU A 615 -4.94 6.81 -5.00
N ALA A 616 -5.23 5.57 -4.57
CA ALA A 616 -4.98 4.35 -5.35
C ALA A 616 -5.87 4.21 -6.61
N GLU A 617 -7.10 4.74 -6.61
CA GLU A 617 -8.08 4.57 -7.70
C GLU A 617 -7.49 4.83 -9.11
N SER A 618 -7.64 3.89 -10.04
CA SER A 618 -7.21 4.09 -11.43
C SER A 618 -8.18 5.03 -12.19
N VAL A 619 -7.67 5.72 -13.21
CA VAL A 619 -8.45 6.70 -13.98
C VAL A 619 -8.38 6.44 -15.49
N GLY A 620 -9.36 6.96 -16.22
CA GLY A 620 -9.48 6.79 -17.67
C GLY A 620 -9.73 5.33 -18.08
N ASP A 621 -10.65 4.63 -17.40
CA ASP A 621 -10.94 3.19 -17.61
C ASP A 621 -9.68 2.31 -17.42
N GLY A 622 -8.89 2.58 -16.37
CA GLY A 622 -7.64 1.89 -16.07
C GLY A 622 -6.50 2.20 -17.05
N ARG A 623 -6.44 3.40 -17.62
CA ARG A 623 -5.31 3.84 -18.46
C ARG A 623 -4.18 4.46 -17.63
N LEU A 624 -4.50 5.05 -16.48
CA LEU A 624 -3.53 5.63 -15.55
C LEU A 624 -3.79 5.10 -14.13
N PHE A 625 -2.77 4.50 -13.52
CA PHE A 625 -2.79 3.89 -12.18
C PHE A 625 -1.90 4.68 -11.19
N PHE A 626 -2.04 4.43 -9.89
CA PHE A 626 -1.32 5.14 -8.84
C PHE A 626 -0.75 4.20 -7.76
N ALA A 627 0.56 4.24 -7.55
CA ALA A 627 1.26 3.51 -6.47
C ALA A 627 2.17 4.46 -5.66
N GLY A 628 2.65 3.99 -4.51
CA GLY A 628 3.43 4.76 -3.54
C GLY A 628 2.88 4.59 -2.12
N GLU A 629 3.62 5.05 -1.10
CA GLU A 629 3.14 4.98 0.30
C GLU A 629 1.84 5.76 0.51
N ALA A 630 1.68 6.91 -0.15
CA ALA A 630 0.44 7.70 -0.17
C ALA A 630 -0.72 7.04 -0.96
N THR A 631 -0.63 5.76 -1.34
CA THR A 631 -1.73 4.99 -1.94
C THR A 631 -1.99 3.66 -1.21
N ASN A 632 -1.47 3.48 0.01
CA ASN A 632 -1.61 2.24 0.78
C ASN A 632 -2.13 2.52 2.20
N ARG A 633 -3.44 2.41 2.40
CA ARG A 633 -4.11 2.68 3.68
C ARG A 633 -3.60 1.87 4.87
N ARG A 634 -3.28 0.59 4.66
CA ARG A 634 -2.81 -0.30 5.74
C ARG A 634 -1.35 -0.07 6.11
N TYR A 635 -0.59 0.52 5.18
CA TYR A 635 0.85 0.73 5.30
C TYR A 635 1.24 2.08 4.69
N PRO A 636 0.72 3.22 5.20
CA PRO A 636 1.13 4.54 4.76
C PRO A 636 2.58 4.80 5.18
N ALA A 637 3.18 5.91 4.72
CA ALA A 637 4.53 6.37 5.04
C ALA A 637 5.74 5.42 4.78
N THR A 638 5.55 4.10 4.66
CA THR A 638 6.61 3.10 4.79
C THR A 638 7.23 2.65 3.46
N MET A 639 8.47 2.15 3.56
CA MET A 639 9.15 1.50 2.44
C MET A 639 8.40 0.25 1.95
N HIS A 640 7.84 -0.54 2.89
CA HIS A 640 7.13 -1.77 2.54
C HIS A 640 5.74 -1.49 1.96
N GLY A 641 5.02 -0.47 2.44
CA GLY A 641 3.73 -0.06 1.89
C GLY A 641 3.86 0.45 0.46
N ALA A 642 4.91 1.22 0.17
CA ALA A 642 5.29 1.58 -1.18
C ALA A 642 5.56 0.34 -2.05
N PHE A 643 6.38 -0.61 -1.59
CA PHE A 643 6.65 -1.85 -2.31
C PHE A 643 5.37 -2.66 -2.64
N LEU A 644 4.51 -2.87 -1.64
CA LEU A 644 3.23 -3.59 -1.78
C LEU A 644 2.28 -2.91 -2.76
N SER A 645 2.17 -1.56 -2.74
CA SER A 645 1.36 -0.82 -3.72
C SER A 645 1.84 -1.02 -5.16
N GLY A 646 3.14 -1.26 -5.37
CA GLY A 646 3.69 -1.61 -6.68
C GLY A 646 3.26 -3.00 -7.16
N LEU A 647 3.23 -3.99 -6.26
CA LEU A 647 2.69 -5.33 -6.58
C LEU A 647 1.20 -5.25 -6.93
N ARG A 648 0.43 -4.52 -6.12
CA ARG A 648 -1.01 -4.29 -6.33
C ARG A 648 -1.30 -3.67 -7.69
N GLU A 649 -0.62 -2.58 -8.07
CA GLU A 649 -0.87 -1.97 -9.37
C GLU A 649 -0.38 -2.83 -10.55
N ALA A 650 0.67 -3.64 -10.39
CA ALA A 650 1.05 -4.61 -11.42
C ALA A 650 -0.07 -5.66 -11.66
N ALA A 651 -0.76 -6.09 -10.60
CA ALA A 651 -1.92 -6.97 -10.69
C ALA A 651 -3.14 -6.26 -11.32
N ASN A 652 -3.43 -5.01 -10.92
CA ASN A 652 -4.52 -4.21 -11.49
C ASN A 652 -4.32 -3.97 -13.00
N ILE A 653 -3.10 -3.59 -13.41
CA ILE A 653 -2.70 -3.42 -14.82
C ILE A 653 -2.87 -4.75 -15.58
N ALA A 654 -2.46 -5.87 -14.99
CA ALA A 654 -2.64 -7.20 -15.58
C ALA A 654 -4.14 -7.57 -15.75
N HIS A 655 -4.98 -7.23 -14.77
CA HIS A 655 -6.42 -7.42 -14.82
C HIS A 655 -7.06 -6.56 -15.93
N HIS A 656 -6.84 -5.25 -15.95
CA HIS A 656 -7.40 -4.36 -16.97
C HIS A 656 -6.94 -4.75 -18.39
N ALA A 657 -5.69 -5.17 -18.59
CA ALA A 657 -5.23 -5.70 -19.87
C ALA A 657 -5.97 -6.99 -20.29
N LYS A 658 -6.26 -7.89 -19.35
CA LYS A 658 -7.07 -9.11 -19.57
C LYS A 658 -8.53 -8.75 -19.93
N VAL A 659 -9.13 -7.78 -19.25
CA VAL A 659 -10.50 -7.31 -19.51
C VAL A 659 -10.63 -6.63 -20.87
N ARG A 660 -9.68 -5.76 -21.27
CA ARG A 660 -9.70 -5.16 -22.62
C ARG A 660 -9.48 -6.20 -23.71
N THR A 661 -8.50 -7.08 -23.55
CA THR A 661 -8.19 -8.10 -24.59
C THR A 661 -9.29 -9.17 -24.73
N THR A 662 -10.06 -9.46 -23.67
CA THR A 662 -11.29 -10.28 -23.78
C THR A 662 -12.43 -9.49 -24.43
N SER A 663 -12.68 -8.25 -24.03
CA SER A 663 -13.71 -7.39 -24.62
C SER A 663 -13.50 -7.20 -26.13
N SER A 664 -12.29 -6.86 -26.58
CA SER A 664 -11.98 -6.74 -28.01
C SER A 664 -12.01 -8.07 -28.78
N LYS A 665 -11.89 -9.23 -28.09
CA LYS A 665 -12.13 -10.55 -28.70
C LYS A 665 -13.63 -10.84 -28.85
N VAL A 666 -14.47 -10.35 -27.93
CA VAL A 666 -15.93 -10.40 -28.04
C VAL A 666 -16.43 -9.46 -29.15
N GLU A 667 -15.83 -8.28 -29.32
CA GLU A 667 -16.18 -7.39 -30.45
C GLU A 667 -15.69 -7.93 -31.80
N LYS A 668 -14.50 -8.56 -31.86
CA LYS A 668 -13.99 -9.22 -33.08
C LYS A 668 -14.71 -10.54 -33.43
N LYS A 669 -15.59 -11.06 -32.57
CA LYS A 669 -16.63 -12.04 -32.93
C LYS A 669 -17.99 -11.30 -33.01
N PRO A 670 -18.40 -10.78 -34.18
CA PRO A 670 -19.43 -9.74 -34.26
C PRO A 670 -20.86 -10.23 -33.91
N SER A 671 -21.16 -10.27 -32.62
CA SER A 671 -22.51 -9.96 -32.13
C SER A 671 -22.69 -8.44 -32.29
N LYS A 672 -23.42 -8.00 -33.33
CA LYS A 672 -23.60 -6.59 -33.72
C LYS A 672 -24.50 -5.78 -32.77
N ASN A 673 -24.57 -6.18 -31.51
CA ASN A 673 -25.79 -6.07 -30.72
C ASN A 673 -25.62 -5.25 -29.43
N ALA A 674 -24.60 -5.52 -28.60
CA ALA A 674 -24.50 -4.92 -27.25
C ALA A 674 -24.53 -3.37 -27.25
N HIS A 675 -23.65 -2.73 -28.03
CA HIS A 675 -23.66 -1.26 -28.20
C HIS A 675 -24.90 -0.73 -28.94
N SER A 676 -25.62 -1.56 -29.70
CA SER A 676 -26.88 -1.19 -30.35
C SER A 676 -28.04 -1.16 -29.34
N TYR A 677 -28.07 -2.11 -28.40
CA TYR A 677 -29.15 -2.28 -27.41
C TYR A 677 -29.01 -1.43 -26.15
N ALA A 678 -28.02 -0.53 -26.08
CA ALA A 678 -28.00 0.59 -25.14
C ALA A 678 -28.96 1.69 -25.63
N CYS A 679 -28.57 2.43 -26.68
CA CYS A 679 -29.39 3.53 -27.24
C CYS A 679 -30.81 3.10 -27.64
N VAL A 680 -30.98 1.86 -28.13
CA VAL A 680 -32.32 1.33 -28.44
C VAL A 680 -33.20 1.21 -27.21
N LEU A 681 -32.67 0.88 -26.02
CA LEU A 681 -33.50 0.78 -24.82
C LEU A 681 -34.00 2.17 -24.39
N ASP A 682 -33.12 3.17 -24.43
CA ASP A 682 -33.47 4.56 -24.11
C ASP A 682 -34.50 5.10 -25.12
N ASP A 683 -34.31 4.83 -26.42
CA ASP A 683 -35.29 5.17 -27.47
C ASP A 683 -36.65 4.46 -27.27
N LEU A 684 -36.65 3.21 -26.79
CA LEU A 684 -37.89 2.49 -26.49
C LEU A 684 -38.62 3.06 -25.26
N PHE A 685 -37.88 3.54 -24.26
CA PHE A 685 -38.45 4.20 -23.08
C PHE A 685 -38.89 5.66 -23.33
N ARG A 686 -38.73 6.20 -24.55
CA ARG A 686 -39.44 7.45 -24.97
C ARG A 686 -40.95 7.25 -25.13
N GLU A 687 -41.39 6.01 -25.39
CA GLU A 687 -42.80 5.62 -25.48
C GLU A 687 -43.03 4.35 -24.64
N PRO A 688 -43.15 4.42 -23.31
CA PRO A 688 -43.49 3.25 -22.50
C PRO A 688 -44.92 2.75 -22.80
N ASP A 689 -45.18 1.45 -22.56
CA ASP A 689 -46.53 0.87 -22.67
C ASP A 689 -47.37 1.07 -21.39
N LEU A 690 -46.72 1.31 -20.23
CA LEU A 690 -47.32 1.82 -18.99
C LEU A 690 -46.35 2.77 -18.29
N GLU A 691 -46.86 3.81 -17.64
CA GLU A 691 -46.07 4.75 -16.83
C GLU A 691 -46.87 5.23 -15.62
N PHE A 692 -46.23 5.25 -14.45
CA PHE A 692 -46.84 5.68 -13.18
C PHE A 692 -45.76 6.02 -12.15
N GLY A 693 -45.76 7.27 -11.66
CA GLY A 693 -44.70 7.74 -10.76
C GLY A 693 -43.32 7.65 -11.41
N SER A 694 -42.32 7.21 -10.66
CA SER A 694 -40.97 6.90 -11.15
C SER A 694 -40.86 5.67 -12.07
N PHE A 695 -41.95 4.94 -12.34
CA PHE A 695 -41.92 3.65 -13.05
C PHE A 695 -42.40 3.77 -14.51
N SER A 696 -41.56 3.37 -15.45
CA SER A 696 -41.89 3.23 -16.89
C SER A 696 -41.72 1.77 -17.32
N ILE A 697 -42.69 1.17 -18.03
CA ILE A 697 -42.68 -0.26 -18.41
C ILE A 697 -42.88 -0.44 -19.92
N ILE A 698 -42.18 -1.40 -20.52
CA ILE A 698 -42.36 -1.84 -21.91
C ILE A 698 -42.67 -3.35 -21.95
N PHE A 699 -43.64 -3.77 -22.78
CA PHE A 699 -44.00 -5.19 -22.93
C PHE A 699 -43.33 -5.83 -24.16
N ALA A 700 -42.85 -7.07 -24.02
CA ALA A 700 -42.25 -7.83 -25.12
C ALA A 700 -43.23 -8.13 -26.27
N LYS A 701 -44.51 -8.38 -25.94
CA LYS A 701 -45.58 -8.65 -26.91
C LYS A 701 -46.90 -8.01 -26.50
N LYS A 702 -47.73 -7.69 -27.50
CA LYS A 702 -49.15 -7.31 -27.31
C LYS A 702 -50.12 -8.50 -27.26
N SER A 703 -49.63 -9.72 -27.04
CA SER A 703 -50.46 -10.88 -26.71
C SER A 703 -51.22 -10.66 -25.40
N SER A 704 -52.36 -11.34 -25.23
CA SER A 704 -53.13 -11.44 -23.97
C SER A 704 -52.50 -12.41 -22.95
N ASP A 705 -51.21 -12.69 -23.11
CA ASP A 705 -50.42 -13.65 -22.34
C ASP A 705 -49.89 -12.98 -21.06
N PRO A 706 -50.28 -13.44 -19.85
CA PRO A 706 -49.87 -12.84 -18.58
C PRO A 706 -48.38 -13.06 -18.27
N GLU A 707 -47.79 -14.15 -18.79
CA GLU A 707 -46.39 -14.52 -18.55
C GLU A 707 -45.43 -13.86 -19.56
N SER A 708 -45.96 -13.05 -20.48
CA SER A 708 -45.14 -12.33 -21.45
C SER A 708 -44.18 -11.36 -20.75
N PRO A 709 -42.87 -11.38 -21.03
CA PRO A 709 -41.91 -10.57 -20.28
C PRO A 709 -42.09 -9.06 -20.52
N ALA A 710 -41.80 -8.29 -19.48
CA ALA A 710 -41.85 -6.84 -19.43
C ALA A 710 -40.51 -6.31 -18.90
N ILE A 711 -40.02 -5.21 -19.48
CA ILE A 711 -38.85 -4.48 -18.99
C ILE A 711 -39.38 -3.29 -18.17
N LEU A 712 -39.04 -3.26 -16.89
CA LEU A 712 -39.28 -2.10 -16.02
C LEU A 712 -38.03 -1.21 -16.00
N LYS A 713 -38.23 0.11 -16.11
CA LYS A 713 -37.28 1.17 -15.72
C LYS A 713 -37.85 1.90 -14.50
N VAL A 714 -37.01 2.14 -13.50
CA VAL A 714 -37.29 3.05 -12.39
C VAL A 714 -36.35 4.24 -12.51
N THR A 715 -36.90 5.45 -12.47
CA THR A 715 -36.17 6.72 -12.61
C THR A 715 -36.15 7.46 -11.27
N PHE A 716 -34.96 7.63 -10.70
CA PHE A 716 -34.74 8.48 -9.53
C PHE A 716 -34.20 9.83 -9.99
N SER A 717 -35.04 10.87 -9.92
CA SER A 717 -34.65 12.26 -10.18
C SER A 717 -34.16 12.94 -8.90
N GLY A 718 -33.36 14.00 -9.03
CA GLY A 718 -33.03 14.88 -7.91
C GLY A 718 -34.26 15.62 -7.36
N PRO A 719 -34.22 16.12 -6.10
CA PRO A 719 -35.38 16.75 -5.46
C PRO A 719 -35.79 18.06 -6.18
N GLN A 720 -36.94 18.04 -6.85
CA GLN A 720 -37.58 19.29 -7.31
C GLN A 720 -38.17 20.03 -6.12
N THR A 721 -37.82 21.30 -5.97
CA THR A 721 -38.39 22.20 -4.96
C THR A 721 -39.86 22.51 -5.26
N ARG A 722 -40.77 21.89 -4.51
CA ARG A 722 -42.17 22.28 -4.43
C ARG A 722 -42.60 22.44 -2.98
N ASN A 723 -43.01 23.65 -2.62
CA ASN A 723 -43.51 23.96 -1.28
C ASN A 723 -44.91 23.35 -1.10
N HIS A 724 -45.11 22.58 -0.04
CA HIS A 724 -46.19 22.85 0.94
C HIS A 724 -46.01 22.00 2.20
N ASP A 725 -46.86 22.28 3.19
CA ASP A 725 -46.63 22.03 4.61
C ASP A 725 -47.15 20.67 5.12
N GLY A 726 -46.45 20.12 6.12
CA GLY A 726 -47.13 19.64 7.32
C GLY A 726 -47.15 18.14 7.62
N ILE A 727 -47.14 17.89 8.94
CA ILE A 727 -47.63 16.69 9.66
C ILE A 727 -46.64 15.51 9.87
N LYS A 728 -46.08 15.51 11.09
CA LYS A 728 -45.71 14.43 12.03
C LYS A 728 -44.78 13.26 11.59
N PRO A 729 -43.87 12.81 12.47
CA PRO A 729 -43.08 11.60 12.26
C PRO A 729 -43.86 10.34 12.68
N ASP A 730 -43.76 9.28 11.87
CA ASP A 730 -44.21 7.94 12.27
C ASP A 730 -43.08 6.90 12.12
N ARG A 731 -43.13 5.82 12.91
CA ARG A 731 -42.00 4.93 13.17
C ARG A 731 -41.98 3.70 12.25
N HIS A 732 -41.42 3.82 11.05
CA HIS A 732 -40.83 2.67 10.34
C HIS A 732 -39.52 3.09 9.66
N LEU A 733 -38.40 2.45 10.04
CA LEU A 733 -37.06 2.85 9.59
C LEU A 733 -36.22 1.64 9.14
N SER A 734 -36.09 1.48 7.82
CA SER A 734 -35.07 0.65 7.18
C SER A 734 -34.69 1.22 5.81
N ASN A 735 -35.68 1.43 4.94
CA ASN A 735 -35.43 1.64 3.51
C ASN A 735 -35.06 3.10 3.16
N LYS A 736 -35.37 4.06 4.05
CA LYS A 736 -34.99 5.47 3.91
C LYS A 736 -33.46 5.69 3.89
N LEU A 737 -32.70 4.87 4.62
CA LEU A 737 -31.23 4.96 4.64
C LEU A 737 -30.66 4.51 3.29
N LEU A 738 -31.14 3.38 2.74
CA LEU A 738 -30.75 2.90 1.41
C LEU A 738 -31.08 3.93 0.32
N PHE A 739 -32.24 4.57 0.41
CA PHE A 739 -32.65 5.63 -0.51
C PHE A 739 -31.70 6.83 -0.45
N GLN A 740 -31.36 7.32 0.77
CA GLN A 740 -30.42 8.42 0.94
C GLN A 740 -28.99 8.05 0.48
N GLN A 741 -28.53 6.83 0.74
CA GLN A 741 -27.22 6.34 0.29
C GLN A 741 -27.12 6.24 -1.24
N LEU A 742 -28.15 5.72 -1.92
CA LEU A 742 -28.20 5.68 -3.38
C LEU A 742 -28.26 7.09 -3.99
N GLN A 743 -28.95 8.03 -3.33
CA GLN A 743 -29.15 9.39 -3.83
C GLN A 743 -27.94 10.31 -3.57
N SER A 744 -27.19 10.13 -2.47
CA SER A 744 -25.98 10.90 -2.20
C SER A 744 -24.79 10.51 -3.09
N HIS A 745 -24.71 9.24 -3.50
CA HIS A 745 -23.55 8.68 -4.19
C HIS A 745 -23.42 9.08 -5.68
N PHE A 746 -24.46 9.72 -6.27
CA PHE A 746 -24.54 9.99 -7.72
C PHE A 746 -24.92 11.44 -8.10
N ASN A 747 -24.60 12.41 -7.23
CA ASN A 747 -24.90 13.84 -7.40
C ASN A 747 -24.08 14.57 -8.52
N ASN A 748 -23.98 13.97 -9.72
CA ASN A 748 -23.38 14.58 -10.92
C ASN A 748 -24.01 14.12 -12.26
N GLN A 749 -25.12 13.37 -12.23
CA GLN A 749 -25.98 13.14 -13.41
C GLN A 749 -27.45 13.34 -13.01
N HIS A 750 -28.25 13.94 -13.89
CA HIS A 750 -29.55 14.50 -13.50
C HIS A 750 -30.65 13.49 -13.17
N GLU A 751 -30.56 12.25 -13.67
CA GLU A 751 -31.47 11.15 -13.35
C GLU A 751 -30.72 9.81 -13.29
N LEU A 752 -31.03 8.98 -12.29
CA LEU A 752 -30.54 7.60 -12.17
C LEU A 752 -31.61 6.64 -12.68
N HIS A 753 -31.28 5.84 -13.71
CA HIS A 753 -32.15 4.78 -14.22
C HIS A 753 -31.67 3.40 -13.78
N VAL A 754 -32.52 2.67 -13.05
CA VAL A 754 -32.33 1.24 -12.77
C VAL A 754 -33.43 0.42 -13.43
N TYR A 755 -33.18 -0.87 -13.63
CA TYR A 755 -34.01 -1.74 -14.45
C TYR A 755 -34.24 -3.10 -13.78
N THR A 756 -35.31 -3.78 -14.16
CA THR A 756 -35.48 -5.22 -13.90
C THR A 756 -36.44 -5.86 -14.91
N LEU A 757 -36.58 -7.18 -14.85
CA LEU A 757 -37.53 -7.96 -15.64
C LEU A 757 -38.72 -8.39 -14.77
N LEU A 758 -39.93 -8.27 -15.34
CA LEU A 758 -41.19 -8.70 -14.74
C LEU A 758 -41.98 -9.54 -15.75
N THR A 759 -42.99 -10.29 -15.29
CA THR A 759 -44.07 -10.74 -16.18
C THR A 759 -45.08 -9.62 -16.43
N LYS A 760 -45.89 -9.75 -17.47
CA LYS A 760 -46.95 -8.78 -17.80
C LYS A 760 -47.99 -8.69 -16.70
N GLN A 761 -48.31 -9.79 -16.01
CA GLN A 761 -49.18 -9.76 -14.84
C GLN A 761 -48.53 -9.00 -13.67
N GLN A 762 -47.28 -9.30 -13.32
CA GLN A 762 -46.55 -8.60 -12.25
C GLN A 762 -46.46 -7.08 -12.50
N ALA A 763 -46.27 -6.66 -13.76
CA ALA A 763 -46.26 -5.26 -14.16
C ALA A 763 -47.63 -4.57 -14.03
N LEU A 764 -48.73 -5.31 -14.20
CA LEU A 764 -50.09 -4.80 -13.95
C LEU A 764 -50.40 -4.74 -12.45
N ASP A 765 -50.03 -5.78 -11.69
CA ASP A 765 -50.20 -5.82 -10.24
C ASP A 765 -49.46 -4.66 -9.55
N LEU A 766 -48.24 -4.36 -10.00
CA LEU A 766 -47.41 -3.24 -9.53
C LEU A 766 -48.08 -1.87 -9.72
N ARG A 767 -48.89 -1.70 -10.78
CA ARG A 767 -49.63 -0.47 -11.05
C ARG A 767 -50.74 -0.24 -10.02
N GLU A 768 -51.44 -1.31 -9.64
CA GLU A 768 -52.56 -1.27 -8.69
C GLU A 768 -52.11 -1.09 -7.22
N VAL A 769 -50.80 -1.22 -6.94
CA VAL A 769 -50.22 -0.89 -5.63
C VAL A 769 -50.50 0.58 -5.28
N ARG A 770 -51.14 0.79 -4.13
CA ARG A 770 -51.44 2.10 -3.53
C ARG A 770 -50.37 2.46 -2.49
N GLY A 771 -50.26 3.75 -2.17
CA GLY A 771 -49.25 4.27 -1.23
C GLY A 771 -47.99 4.83 -1.90
N GLY A 772 -48.05 5.15 -3.19
CA GLY A 772 -46.96 5.81 -3.91
C GLY A 772 -45.79 4.89 -4.24
N ASP A 773 -44.64 5.50 -4.54
CA ASP A 773 -43.53 4.80 -5.18
C ASP A 773 -42.65 4.01 -4.20
N GLU A 774 -42.60 4.43 -2.93
CA GLU A 774 -41.98 3.65 -1.85
C GLU A 774 -42.68 2.29 -1.66
N MET A 775 -44.01 2.27 -1.63
CA MET A 775 -44.78 1.02 -1.55
C MET A 775 -44.60 0.12 -2.78
N ARG A 776 -44.33 0.70 -3.97
CA ARG A 776 -44.00 -0.06 -5.19
C ARG A 776 -42.60 -0.64 -5.16
N LEU A 777 -41.61 0.08 -4.62
CA LEU A 777 -40.26 -0.45 -4.38
C LEU A 777 -40.28 -1.59 -3.35
N ASN A 778 -41.05 -1.46 -2.28
CA ASN A 778 -41.24 -2.53 -1.29
C ASN A 778 -41.96 -3.75 -1.93
N PHE A 779 -42.98 -3.53 -2.76
CA PHE A 779 -43.65 -4.62 -3.50
C PHE A 779 -42.69 -5.38 -4.45
N LEU A 780 -41.80 -4.67 -5.16
CA LEU A 780 -40.78 -5.28 -6.02
C LEU A 780 -39.78 -6.13 -5.21
N SER A 781 -39.24 -5.57 -4.12
CA SER A 781 -38.17 -6.19 -3.34
C SER A 781 -38.66 -7.29 -2.40
N GLU A 782 -39.75 -7.06 -1.65
CA GLU A 782 -40.23 -7.98 -0.62
C GLU A 782 -41.27 -8.98 -1.13
N LYS A 783 -42.16 -8.57 -2.05
CA LYS A 783 -43.24 -9.44 -2.54
C LYS A 783 -42.90 -10.18 -3.85
N LEU A 784 -42.18 -9.54 -4.77
CA LEU A 784 -41.72 -10.17 -6.01
C LEU A 784 -40.28 -10.69 -5.96
N GLY A 785 -39.49 -10.31 -4.95
CA GLY A 785 -38.11 -10.74 -4.79
C GLY A 785 -37.13 -10.25 -5.88
N VAL A 786 -37.55 -9.29 -6.71
CA VAL A 786 -36.76 -8.86 -7.88
C VAL A 786 -35.71 -7.82 -7.50
N LYS A 787 -34.48 -8.03 -7.96
CA LYS A 787 -33.40 -7.05 -7.80
C LYS A 787 -33.50 -5.97 -8.89
N LEU A 788 -33.37 -4.71 -8.49
CA LEU A 788 -33.15 -3.59 -9.40
C LEU A 788 -31.66 -3.50 -9.72
N VAL A 789 -31.31 -3.34 -10.99
CA VAL A 789 -29.93 -3.33 -11.48
C VAL A 789 -29.69 -2.23 -12.51
N GLY A 790 -28.46 -1.71 -12.61
CA GLY A 790 -28.07 -0.88 -13.76
C GLY A 790 -28.13 -1.67 -15.07
N ARG A 791 -28.22 -1.00 -16.23
CA ARG A 791 -28.40 -1.63 -17.56
C ARG A 791 -27.47 -2.82 -17.88
N LYS A 792 -26.22 -2.80 -17.39
CA LYS A 792 -25.25 -3.89 -17.55
C LYS A 792 -25.62 -5.17 -16.77
N GLY A 793 -26.34 -5.03 -15.64
CA GLY A 793 -26.73 -6.14 -14.77
C GLY A 793 -27.93 -6.96 -15.24
N LEU A 794 -28.62 -6.56 -16.31
CA LEU A 794 -29.74 -7.33 -16.91
C LEU A 794 -29.27 -8.60 -17.68
N GLY A 795 -27.96 -8.81 -17.79
CA GLY A 795 -27.37 -9.95 -18.51
C GLY A 795 -27.58 -9.91 -20.04
N PRO A 796 -27.11 -10.94 -20.77
CA PRO A 796 -27.22 -10.98 -22.24
C PRO A 796 -28.64 -11.32 -22.74
N ASN A 797 -29.47 -11.97 -21.91
CA ASN A 797 -30.81 -12.42 -22.33
C ASN A 797 -31.76 -11.26 -22.65
N ILE A 798 -31.55 -10.09 -22.02
CA ILE A 798 -32.34 -8.88 -22.26
C ILE A 798 -32.24 -8.38 -23.71
N ASP A 799 -31.09 -8.58 -24.36
CA ASP A 799 -30.83 -8.05 -25.70
C ASP A 799 -31.72 -8.73 -26.76
N SER A 800 -32.10 -9.99 -26.54
CA SER A 800 -33.10 -10.71 -27.34
C SER A 800 -34.52 -10.12 -27.15
N ILE A 801 -34.87 -9.77 -25.92
CA ILE A 801 -36.15 -9.15 -25.58
C ILE A 801 -36.24 -7.74 -26.21
N ILE A 802 -35.18 -6.94 -26.09
CA ILE A 802 -35.06 -5.61 -26.71
C ILE A 802 -35.15 -5.69 -28.24
N ALA A 803 -34.48 -6.67 -28.85
CA ALA A 803 -34.58 -6.92 -30.29
C ALA A 803 -36.02 -7.24 -30.71
N SER A 804 -36.72 -8.09 -29.96
CA SER A 804 -38.11 -8.48 -30.21
C SER A 804 -39.06 -7.27 -30.09
N ILE A 805 -38.93 -6.48 -29.02
CA ILE A 805 -39.68 -5.24 -28.81
C ILE A 805 -39.47 -4.25 -29.97
N LYS A 806 -38.21 -4.01 -30.37
CA LYS A 806 -37.87 -3.10 -31.48
C LYS A 806 -38.46 -3.58 -32.80
N ALA A 807 -38.37 -4.88 -33.09
CA ALA A 807 -38.94 -5.48 -34.29
C ALA A 807 -40.47 -5.38 -34.33
N GLU A 808 -41.15 -5.53 -33.20
CA GLU A 808 -42.61 -5.45 -33.13
C GLU A 808 -43.12 -4.00 -33.22
N ARG A 809 -42.49 -3.06 -32.51
CA ARG A 809 -42.81 -1.62 -32.60
C ARG A 809 -42.49 -1.06 -34.00
N GLY A 810 -41.42 -1.53 -34.65
CA GLY A 810 -41.02 -1.12 -36.00
C GLY A 810 -41.99 -1.50 -37.13
N LYS A 811 -42.95 -2.40 -36.89
CA LYS A 811 -44.00 -2.76 -37.89
C LYS A 811 -45.07 -1.67 -38.09
N ARG A 812 -45.11 -0.63 -37.23
CA ARG A 812 -46.11 0.45 -37.28
C ARG A 812 -45.83 1.43 -38.41
N LYS A 813 -46.53 1.29 -39.55
CA LYS A 813 -46.77 2.44 -40.45
C LYS A 813 -47.69 3.46 -39.73
N PRO A 814 -47.51 4.78 -39.91
CA PRO A 814 -48.43 5.77 -39.37
C PRO A 814 -49.78 5.70 -40.09
N GLY A 815 -50.77 5.07 -39.45
CA GLY A 815 -52.12 4.85 -39.96
C GLY A 815 -53.18 5.31 -38.98
N SER A 816 -54.04 6.24 -39.41
CA SER A 816 -55.05 6.91 -38.59
C SER A 816 -56.02 5.95 -37.88
N ARG A 817 -56.25 6.19 -36.57
CA ARG A 817 -57.61 6.11 -35.98
C ARG A 817 -57.71 6.82 -34.63
N SER A 818 -58.36 7.98 -34.61
CA SER A 818 -59.26 8.39 -33.53
C SER A 818 -60.37 9.24 -34.14
N LEU A 819 -61.62 8.84 -33.94
CA LEU A 819 -62.80 9.51 -34.50
C LEU A 819 -63.66 10.07 -33.36
N THR A 820 -63.46 11.36 -33.10
CA THR A 820 -64.50 12.37 -32.78
C THR A 820 -65.73 11.98 -31.94
N LEU A 821 -66.03 12.79 -30.92
CA LEU A 821 -67.22 13.65 -30.98
C LEU A 821 -66.93 15.06 -30.40
N LYS A 822 -67.91 15.97 -30.38
CA LYS A 822 -67.68 17.43 -30.51
C LYS A 822 -68.12 18.30 -29.32
N SER A 823 -67.37 19.39 -29.09
CA SER A 823 -67.87 20.78 -28.92
C SER A 823 -66.71 21.78 -29.15
N GLY A 824 -66.87 23.05 -29.57
CA GLY A 824 -68.03 23.68 -30.22
C GLY A 824 -68.14 25.21 -29.97
N VAL A 825 -68.10 26.03 -31.05
CA VAL A 825 -68.53 27.46 -31.13
C VAL A 825 -67.66 28.48 -30.32
N MET A 826 -67.19 29.65 -30.79
CA MET A 826 -67.29 30.38 -32.09
C MET A 826 -66.04 31.26 -32.38
N LYS A 827 -65.91 31.74 -33.64
CA LYS A 827 -65.28 32.99 -34.21
C LYS A 827 -64.51 33.97 -33.27
N SER A 828 -63.51 34.77 -33.67
CA SER A 828 -62.59 34.95 -34.86
C SER A 828 -61.63 36.14 -34.52
N LYS A 829 -60.82 36.87 -35.34
CA LYS A 829 -60.55 36.99 -36.80
C LYS A 829 -59.21 37.76 -37.07
N GLY A 830 -58.36 37.30 -38.00
CA GLY A 830 -57.34 38.12 -38.71
C GLY A 830 -55.93 38.27 -38.08
N ALA A 831 -54.86 38.57 -38.83
CA ALA A 831 -54.71 38.61 -40.30
C ALA A 831 -53.24 38.56 -40.81
N THR A 832 -52.96 37.73 -41.84
CA THR A 832 -51.86 37.83 -42.86
C THR A 832 -50.37 37.87 -42.43
N LEU A 833 -49.37 37.42 -43.21
CA LEU A 833 -49.27 37.20 -44.68
C LEU A 833 -48.52 35.88 -45.06
N LYS A 834 -48.37 35.60 -46.37
CA LYS A 834 -47.80 34.39 -47.03
C LYS A 834 -46.30 34.61 -47.38
N ARG A 835 -45.34 33.65 -47.47
CA ARG A 835 -45.25 32.21 -47.84
C ARG A 835 -44.96 31.90 -49.34
N LYS A 836 -43.70 31.57 -49.69
CA LYS A 836 -43.15 30.58 -50.70
C LYS A 836 -41.63 30.87 -50.93
N ILE A 837 -40.65 29.95 -51.03
CA ILE A 837 -40.42 28.63 -51.72
C ILE A 837 -39.85 28.77 -53.15
N VAL A 838 -38.86 27.92 -53.52
CA VAL A 838 -38.20 27.60 -54.85
C VAL A 838 -36.68 27.89 -54.83
N ARG A 839 -35.71 27.11 -55.38
CA ARG A 839 -35.49 25.66 -55.65
C ARG A 839 -34.00 25.42 -56.06
N LYS A 840 -33.57 24.15 -56.19
CA LYS A 840 -32.22 23.67 -56.62
C LYS A 840 -31.78 24.11 -58.05
N GLY A 841 -30.46 24.17 -58.32
CA GLY A 841 -29.83 24.25 -59.66
C GLY A 841 -28.32 23.83 -59.65
N LYS A 842 -27.77 23.36 -60.79
CA LYS A 842 -26.43 22.70 -60.95
C LYS A 842 -25.76 23.17 -62.29
N VAL A 843 -24.46 22.86 -62.51
CA VAL A 843 -23.67 22.84 -63.81
C VAL A 843 -22.86 24.12 -64.18
N VAL A 844 -21.66 24.12 -64.84
CA VAL A 844 -20.41 23.29 -64.76
C VAL A 844 -19.22 23.90 -65.57
N SER A 845 -17.96 23.64 -65.14
CA SER A 845 -16.69 23.49 -65.92
C SER A 845 -15.95 24.66 -66.66
N GLY A 846 -14.60 24.58 -66.63
CA GLY A 846 -13.67 25.03 -67.69
C GLY A 846 -12.27 25.51 -67.19
N GLY A 847 -11.10 24.99 -67.60
CA GLY A 847 -10.80 23.78 -68.41
C GLY A 847 -9.30 23.55 -68.76
N ASN A 848 -8.94 22.28 -69.06
CA ASN A 848 -7.80 21.73 -69.86
C ASN A 848 -6.30 22.00 -69.55
N ARG A 849 -5.57 20.92 -69.17
CA ARG A 849 -4.27 20.37 -69.72
C ARG A 849 -3.57 19.42 -68.70
N THR A 850 -2.88 18.30 -69.01
CA THR A 850 -2.80 17.41 -70.21
C THR A 850 -2.30 15.98 -69.84
N THR A 851 -2.05 15.14 -70.86
CA THR A 851 -1.32 13.83 -70.97
C THR A 851 0.04 13.70 -70.23
N SER A 852 0.60 12.51 -69.91
CA SER A 852 0.15 11.08 -69.92
C SER A 852 1.22 10.15 -69.27
N SER A 853 0.85 8.94 -68.83
CA SER A 853 1.72 7.85 -68.31
C SER A 853 2.37 7.00 -69.45
N PRO A 854 3.12 5.86 -69.26
CA PRO A 854 3.40 5.08 -68.04
C PRO A 854 4.83 4.43 -67.93
N ALA A 855 4.93 3.37 -67.09
CA ALA A 855 5.88 2.24 -67.10
C ALA A 855 7.20 2.34 -66.28
N ALA A 856 7.79 1.16 -66.02
CA ALA A 856 8.93 0.92 -65.14
C ALA A 856 9.99 0.03 -65.81
N ILE A 857 11.23 0.04 -65.30
CA ILE A 857 12.27 -0.98 -65.58
C ILE A 857 13.34 -0.95 -64.47
N SER A 858 14.16 -2.00 -64.39
CA SER A 858 15.09 -2.29 -63.28
C SER A 858 16.57 -2.37 -63.70
N ARG A 859 17.47 -2.40 -62.70
CA ARG A 859 18.84 -3.01 -62.66
C ARG A 859 20.09 -2.16 -62.96
N ASN A 860 20.94 -2.13 -61.92
CA ASN A 860 22.36 -2.54 -61.90
C ASN A 860 23.53 -1.61 -62.32
N LYS A 861 24.52 -1.59 -61.41
CA LYS A 861 25.99 -1.41 -61.59
C LYS A 861 26.52 -0.03 -62.02
N ALA A 862 27.77 0.36 -61.73
CA ALA A 862 28.71 0.00 -60.64
C ALA A 862 29.99 0.88 -60.72
N VAL A 863 30.82 0.85 -59.65
CA VAL A 863 32.23 1.28 -59.57
C VAL A 863 32.53 2.80 -59.55
N GLY A 864 33.37 3.21 -58.60
CA GLY A 864 34.14 4.45 -58.55
C GLY A 864 35.28 4.28 -57.52
N SER A 865 36.52 4.64 -57.85
CA SER A 865 37.71 4.18 -57.10
C SER A 865 38.91 5.13 -57.13
N SER A 866 39.62 5.28 -56.01
CA SER A 866 41.05 5.69 -55.94
C SER A 866 41.64 5.39 -54.54
N SER A 867 42.97 5.44 -54.40
CA SER A 867 43.76 4.96 -53.23
C SER A 867 45.11 5.71 -53.11
N ILE A 868 46.13 5.15 -52.40
CA ILE A 868 47.55 5.61 -52.16
C ILE A 868 47.76 6.30 -50.79
N ALA A 869 48.77 6.00 -49.94
CA ALA A 869 49.80 4.91 -49.88
C ALA A 869 50.42 4.75 -48.45
N ILE A 870 51.46 3.91 -48.32
CA ILE A 870 52.18 3.50 -47.07
C ILE A 870 53.70 3.82 -47.19
N PRO A 871 54.51 3.81 -46.09
CA PRO A 871 55.37 2.63 -45.79
C PRO A 871 55.59 2.35 -44.26
N LEU A 872 56.46 1.37 -43.92
CA LEU A 872 56.69 0.82 -42.56
C LEU A 872 58.05 1.17 -41.91
N THR A 873 58.15 1.03 -40.58
CA THR A 873 59.30 0.41 -39.85
C THR A 873 58.97 0.08 -38.37
N ASN A 874 59.78 -0.78 -37.73
CA ASN A 874 59.68 -1.18 -36.30
C ASN A 874 60.74 -0.50 -35.42
N VAL A 875 60.58 -0.51 -34.09
CA VAL A 875 61.52 -1.09 -33.07
C VAL A 875 60.99 -0.88 -31.63
N ASP A 876 61.45 -1.75 -30.73
CA ASP A 876 61.02 -2.02 -29.34
C ASP A 876 61.07 -0.86 -28.33
N LEU A 877 60.29 -1.01 -27.23
CA LEU A 877 60.83 -1.20 -25.87
C LEU A 877 59.72 -1.44 -24.82
N GLU A 878 59.86 -2.52 -24.04
CA GLU A 878 59.25 -2.67 -22.70
C GLU A 878 60.40 -2.90 -21.69
N PRO A 879 60.25 -2.51 -20.41
CA PRO A 879 60.27 -3.58 -19.42
C PRO A 879 59.35 -3.38 -18.18
N LYS A 880 58.81 -4.50 -17.69
CA LYS A 880 58.36 -4.71 -16.29
C LYS A 880 59.59 -5.07 -15.41
N PRO A 881 59.57 -4.87 -14.07
CA PRO A 881 59.26 -5.98 -13.14
C PRO A 881 58.46 -5.54 -11.86
N VAL A 882 57.50 -6.26 -11.27
CA VAL A 882 57.45 -7.59 -10.57
C VAL A 882 57.68 -7.51 -9.03
N CYS A 883 56.63 -7.89 -8.26
CA CYS A 883 56.57 -8.61 -6.96
C CYS A 883 57.48 -8.17 -5.75
N THR A 884 57.44 -8.73 -4.53
CA THR A 884 56.89 -10.01 -4.01
C THR A 884 56.66 -10.00 -2.48
N ILE A 885 55.71 -10.82 -1.98
CA ILE A 885 55.62 -11.49 -0.64
C ILE A 885 55.81 -10.68 0.66
N GLY A 886 54.93 -10.94 1.65
CA GLY A 886 55.15 -10.61 3.06
C GLY A 886 54.08 -11.16 4.01
N SER A 887 54.27 -12.37 4.54
CA SER A 887 53.38 -13.01 5.54
C SER A 887 54.06 -13.11 6.90
N VAL A 888 53.46 -12.58 7.97
CA VAL A 888 53.96 -12.72 9.36
C VAL A 888 52.80 -13.01 10.32
N ALA A 889 53.12 -13.83 11.32
CA ALA A 889 52.32 -14.48 12.35
C ALA A 889 51.19 -13.69 13.07
N SER A 890 50.20 -14.45 13.51
CA SER A 890 49.30 -14.13 14.63
C SER A 890 50.02 -14.23 15.98
N PRO A 891 49.56 -13.50 17.01
CA PRO A 891 49.65 -13.91 18.40
C PRO A 891 48.31 -14.48 18.91
N SER A 892 48.35 -15.58 19.65
CA SER A 892 47.22 -16.11 20.42
C SER A 892 47.28 -15.61 21.86
N LEU A 893 46.11 -15.45 22.50
CA LEU A 893 46.01 -15.12 23.92
C LEU A 893 44.81 -15.84 24.55
N ASN A 894 45.08 -16.65 25.57
CA ASN A 894 44.07 -17.37 26.33
C ASN A 894 43.45 -16.46 27.39
N ILE A 895 42.11 -16.48 27.51
CA ILE A 895 41.41 -16.19 28.76
C ILE A 895 40.42 -17.34 29.00
N GLY A 896 40.37 -17.84 30.24
CA GLY A 896 39.67 -19.09 30.58
C GLY A 896 38.18 -18.95 30.81
N VAL A 897 37.47 -20.08 30.70
CA VAL A 897 36.10 -20.25 31.18
C VAL A 897 36.08 -20.22 32.71
N ASN A 898 35.06 -19.59 33.30
CA ASN A 898 34.72 -19.80 34.70
C ASN A 898 33.20 -19.63 34.88
N ASP A 899 32.56 -20.55 35.59
CA ASP A 899 31.09 -20.66 35.69
C ASP A 899 30.47 -19.88 36.86
N ASN A 900 29.14 -19.74 36.79
CA ASN A 900 28.21 -19.29 37.85
C ASN A 900 28.28 -17.82 38.27
N VAL A 901 27.18 -17.09 38.01
CA VAL A 901 26.06 -16.90 38.96
C VAL A 901 24.86 -16.40 38.17
N GLY A 902 23.65 -16.90 38.48
CA GLY A 902 22.42 -16.48 37.79
C GLY A 902 21.46 -15.70 38.69
N SER A 903 20.66 -14.80 38.10
CA SER A 903 19.35 -14.44 38.68
C SER A 903 18.40 -13.78 37.67
N LYS A 904 17.12 -14.15 37.79
CA LYS A 904 15.89 -13.38 37.48
C LYS A 904 15.86 -12.50 36.22
N SER A 905 15.10 -12.95 35.24
CA SER A 905 14.48 -12.07 34.24
C SER A 905 13.47 -11.11 34.89
N VAL A 906 13.54 -9.84 34.49
CA VAL A 906 12.47 -8.84 34.64
C VAL A 906 12.23 -8.27 33.25
N GLY A 907 10.99 -8.23 32.80
CA GLY A 907 10.66 -7.72 31.47
C GLY A 907 10.63 -6.19 31.46
N SER A 908 11.43 -5.57 30.60
CA SER A 908 11.28 -4.16 30.23
C SER A 908 10.52 -4.07 28.92
N SER A 909 9.50 -3.21 28.86
CA SER A 909 8.99 -2.70 27.59
C SER A 909 9.83 -1.50 27.17
N SER A 910 9.99 -1.27 25.87
CA SER A 910 10.84 -0.19 25.34
C SER A 910 10.17 0.49 24.15
N VAL A 911 9.75 1.73 24.32
CA VAL A 911 9.01 2.54 23.31
C VAL A 911 9.91 3.10 22.19
N TYR A 912 11.21 2.80 22.23
CA TYR A 912 12.23 3.42 21.36
C TYR A 912 12.12 3.11 19.86
N LEU A 913 11.34 2.09 19.49
CA LEU A 913 10.62 2.03 18.22
C LEU A 913 9.19 1.53 18.53
N LEU A 914 8.17 2.36 18.29
CA LEU A 914 6.77 2.01 18.56
C LEU A 914 6.35 0.76 17.77
N PRO A 915 5.74 -0.21 18.48
CA PRO A 915 4.28 -0.32 18.47
C PRO A 915 3.63 0.03 19.82
N ASN A 916 2.47 0.70 19.80
CA ASN A 916 1.67 0.95 21.00
C ASN A 916 0.96 -0.33 21.49
N ALA A 917 1.11 -0.67 22.77
CA ALA A 917 0.51 -1.87 23.33
C ALA A 917 -0.98 -1.69 23.68
N SER A 918 -1.86 -2.46 23.02
CA SER A 918 -3.27 -2.57 23.39
C SER A 918 -3.48 -3.54 24.56
N ILE A 919 -3.42 -3.04 25.80
CA ILE A 919 -3.75 -3.84 27.00
C ILE A 919 -5.24 -3.65 27.35
N GLY A 920 -5.96 -4.76 27.50
CA GLY A 920 -7.40 -4.79 27.83
C GLY A 920 -7.68 -5.18 29.28
N ASP A 921 -8.83 -4.74 29.80
CA ASP A 921 -9.20 -4.82 31.21
C ASP A 921 -9.17 -6.22 31.83
N LYS A 922 -8.53 -6.35 33.00
CA LYS A 922 -8.87 -7.33 34.05
C LYS A 922 -8.50 -6.81 35.44
N PHE A 923 -9.49 -6.37 36.22
CA PHE A 923 -9.55 -6.62 37.68
C PHE A 923 -10.97 -6.37 38.19
N GLU A 924 -11.62 -7.43 38.71
CA GLU A 924 -12.84 -7.35 39.52
C GLU A 924 -12.67 -8.27 40.73
N GLY A 925 -12.99 -7.75 41.93
CA GLY A 925 -12.96 -8.50 43.19
C GLY A 925 -11.62 -8.44 43.95
N ASN A 926 -11.59 -8.40 45.29
CA ASN A 926 -12.75 -8.24 46.18
C ASN A 926 -12.35 -7.79 47.61
N ILE A 927 -13.26 -7.07 48.28
CA ILE A 927 -13.34 -6.82 49.75
C ILE A 927 -12.18 -6.05 50.43
N GLY A 928 -12.52 -4.94 51.09
CA GLY A 928 -11.62 -4.18 51.98
C GLY A 928 -12.33 -3.02 52.67
N SER A 929 -13.06 -3.28 53.76
CA SER A 929 -13.92 -2.29 54.42
C SER A 929 -13.19 -1.40 55.43
N SER A 930 -13.32 -0.08 55.28
CA SER A 930 -13.14 0.89 56.38
C SER A 930 -14.06 2.10 56.20
N THR A 931 -14.32 2.84 57.29
CA THR A 931 -15.40 3.84 57.39
C THR A 931 -14.84 5.25 57.63
N THR A 932 -15.52 6.24 57.02
CA THR A 932 -15.83 7.65 57.45
C THR A 932 -15.04 8.35 58.58
N PRO A 933 -15.01 9.71 58.66
CA PRO A 933 -15.82 10.71 57.92
C PRO A 933 -14.95 11.77 57.19
N ILE A 934 -15.40 12.52 56.18
CA ILE A 934 -16.35 13.66 56.21
C ILE A 934 -16.10 14.66 57.36
N VAL A 935 -15.46 15.79 57.05
CA VAL A 935 -15.58 17.03 57.82
C VAL A 935 -16.04 18.13 56.86
N ASN A 936 -17.06 18.89 57.25
CA ASN A 936 -17.73 19.86 56.40
C ASN A 936 -17.51 21.28 56.97
N ALA A 937 -16.91 22.18 56.20
CA ALA A 937 -16.84 23.61 56.50
C ALA A 937 -16.61 24.43 55.20
N GLY A 938 -17.19 25.61 55.02
CA GLY A 938 -18.13 26.27 55.93
C GLY A 938 -18.41 27.77 55.68
N GLY A 939 -18.41 28.26 54.44
CA GLY A 939 -18.55 29.70 54.13
C GLY A 939 -17.23 30.48 54.27
N GLN A 940 -17.10 31.74 53.84
CA GLN A 940 -18.14 32.73 53.49
C GLN A 940 -17.80 33.57 52.24
N THR A 941 -18.72 34.44 51.85
CA THR A 941 -18.60 35.46 50.79
C THR A 941 -17.63 36.60 51.14
N GLY A 942 -16.87 37.09 50.16
CA GLY A 942 -16.08 38.32 50.28
C GLY A 942 -15.83 38.98 48.92
N SER A 943 -16.57 40.04 48.62
CA SER A 943 -16.41 40.84 47.40
C SER A 943 -15.41 41.99 47.60
N ASN A 944 -14.53 42.24 46.62
CA ASN A 944 -14.18 43.62 46.28
C ASN A 944 -13.59 43.76 44.87
N SER A 945 -13.77 44.95 44.31
CA SER A 945 -13.27 45.36 42.99
C SER A 945 -11.87 45.98 43.07
N ASN A 946 -11.13 45.97 41.96
CA ASN A 946 -10.64 47.20 41.32
C ASN A 946 -9.99 46.93 39.95
N ALA A 947 -10.06 47.92 39.06
CA ALA A 947 -9.40 47.93 37.76
C ALA A 947 -8.85 49.34 37.46
N PRO A 948 -7.72 49.43 36.73
CA PRO A 948 -7.52 50.48 35.73
C PRO A 948 -7.13 49.82 34.38
N SER A 949 -7.89 49.95 33.29
CA SER A 949 -8.06 51.14 32.41
C SER A 949 -6.90 51.38 31.43
N TYR A 950 -7.19 51.25 30.13
CA TYR A 950 -6.31 51.50 28.98
C TYR A 950 -5.79 52.96 28.87
N PRO A 951 -4.85 53.21 27.94
CA PRO A 951 -5.28 53.94 26.74
C PRO A 951 -4.91 53.25 25.40
N ARG A 952 -5.64 53.63 24.34
CA ARG A 952 -5.30 53.37 22.93
C ARG A 952 -4.59 54.59 22.33
N SER A 953 -3.79 54.37 21.29
CA SER A 953 -3.57 55.34 20.20
C SER A 953 -3.65 54.61 18.84
N THR A 954 -3.77 55.36 17.74
CA THR A 954 -4.20 54.85 16.42
C THR A 954 -3.61 55.67 15.27
N TYR A 955 -3.47 55.05 14.09
CA TYR A 955 -3.00 55.64 12.82
C TYR A 955 -1.51 56.06 12.84
N ASP A 956 -0.72 55.78 11.80
CA ASP A 956 -0.90 56.36 10.47
C ASP A 956 -0.66 55.38 9.29
N ASP A 957 -0.98 55.82 8.07
CA ASP A 957 -0.96 55.02 6.84
C ASP A 957 -0.21 55.76 5.72
N SER A 958 0.85 55.17 5.14
CA SER A 958 1.61 55.82 4.06
C SER A 958 2.26 54.85 3.08
N THR A 959 1.95 55.04 1.79
CA THR A 959 2.49 54.26 0.66
C THR A 959 3.86 54.75 0.19
N ASN A 960 4.76 53.84 -0.20
CA ASN A 960 5.40 53.96 -1.52
C ASN A 960 6.11 52.69 -2.03
N THR A 961 6.22 52.60 -3.35
CA THR A 961 6.96 51.57 -4.11
C THR A 961 8.44 51.90 -4.25
N TYR A 962 9.32 50.90 -4.43
CA TYR A 962 10.28 50.84 -5.56
C TYR A 962 10.89 49.43 -5.74
N ALA A 963 11.63 49.24 -6.83
CA ALA A 963 12.09 47.95 -7.37
C ALA A 963 13.62 47.70 -7.10
N PRO A 964 14.18 46.51 -7.40
CA PRO A 964 15.45 46.05 -6.81
C PRO A 964 16.72 46.46 -7.59
N PRO A 965 17.91 46.43 -6.94
CA PRO A 965 19.21 46.53 -7.60
C PRO A 965 19.70 45.16 -8.13
N SER A 966 20.59 45.20 -9.13
CA SER A 966 21.14 44.03 -9.84
C SER A 966 22.63 43.82 -9.58
N SER A 967 23.05 42.54 -9.54
CA SER A 967 24.37 42.02 -9.97
C SER A 967 25.65 42.83 -9.73
N GLY A 968 26.55 42.30 -8.89
CA GLY A 968 27.97 42.69 -8.86
C GLY A 968 28.88 41.47 -8.84
N ASN A 969 29.79 41.36 -9.82
CA ASN A 969 30.85 40.34 -9.83
C ASN A 969 32.10 40.88 -9.12
N SER A 970 32.78 40.03 -8.33
CA SER A 970 34.19 40.18 -7.99
C SER A 970 34.79 38.81 -7.71
N ALA A 971 35.95 38.51 -8.28
CA ALA A 971 36.63 37.22 -8.11
C ALA A 971 37.74 37.31 -7.05
N ASN A 972 37.82 36.27 -6.21
CA ASN A 972 39.04 35.54 -5.82
C ASN A 972 38.64 34.26 -5.08
#